data_AF-A0A0F8A1L9-F1
#
_entry.id   AF-A0A0F8A1L9-F1
#
_cell.length_a   1.000
_cell.length_b   1.000
_cell.length_c   1.000
_cell.angle_alpha   90.00
_cell.angle_beta   90.00
_cell.angle_gamma   90.00
#
_symmetry.space_group_name_H-M   'P 1'
#
loop_
_entity.id
_entity.type
_entity.pdbx_description
1 polymer ?
#
loop_
_entity_poly.entity_id
_entity_poly.type
_entity_poly.pdbx_seq_one_letter_code
_entity_poly.pdbx_strand_id
1 'polypeptide(L)'
;MSESPEPSSTPLPPSGDSGDSGAVPHLEWDAFPWHHFRGYTKSQRAGKLKSWIWSFGFDIEHQANVDNRLWVCERCLPKKSPKGPASFAAKGTLNIERHLRDAHNVIDPSGRRLPKSSTTNKRSMAQFFNLDANDQKEQAFINKLKNQFDKDVFQSLLLAWITESNVAFRAVEAPRFRRLLEYLNPSIALTQAHMTHSTIRTKLFQEYHQYKRIVIKELRERPGQIHLAFDGWRSPNRYALNGIAAFYLSKEKRPQKIILGLPELRESHTGENIASQVAEVIESFEIQDKIGYFTLDNAKNNDTAVAALGHVFNFEGKQRRVRCFGHIINLVAKALLFGKDNEVFKSEERLDLDLARHDLWRKRGPIGKLHNLVHWIHQSDRLTYMLRDLQRKRDSTKKPVDVVTDNMTQWLSHYKMMDRALLLHDFLDDLVALEQFEYTRSRSKKKDMPACLRDSDLLTGNDWTVISHFRNILKHFENAIKALEGDAQIRVRKGGNLVAYGTAWDIIQAFEYLLERLEEAKEFAKDVPDSEHFAINVELGWKKLEKYYIKLVECPVYYAAVALHPALRLQWFEEAWAHRPEWVLEARRIVRGIWERDYKSLILSDDEAIPMTATARRGPPTADEFDRWTVDIGADDGDITDPFQYWQLKESTYPRLARMAFDMLSIPPMSAECERAFSFAGLMVTRLRSRLQANTINAGQAIRSWLKAGLIPDYQGIIDASVDDDVFPEEVPHEGREVDGVEDLK
;
A
#
# COMPACT_ATOMS: atom_id res chain seq x y z
N MET A 1 -8.87 3.79 -51.51
CA MET A 1 -9.64 5.05 -51.54
C MET A 1 -9.43 5.78 -50.23
N SER A 2 -9.24 7.09 -50.33
CA SER A 2 -8.97 8.11 -49.30
C SER A 2 -7.63 8.02 -48.54
N GLU A 3 -6.61 8.60 -49.18
CA GLU A 3 -5.41 9.19 -48.58
C GLU A 3 -5.75 10.44 -47.74
N SER A 4 -4.93 10.74 -46.73
CA SER A 4 -4.91 12.02 -46.01
C SER A 4 -3.49 12.61 -46.09
N PRO A 5 -3.31 13.90 -46.44
CA PRO A 5 -2.01 14.47 -46.80
C PRO A 5 -1.27 15.11 -45.61
N GLU A 6 0.06 15.08 -45.69
CA GLU A 6 0.99 15.85 -44.86
C GLU A 6 0.98 17.35 -45.23
N PRO A 7 1.21 18.28 -44.27
CA PRO A 7 1.49 19.67 -44.60
C PRO A 7 3.01 19.96 -44.57
N SER A 8 3.58 20.15 -45.76
CA SER A 8 4.82 20.91 -45.96
C SER A 8 4.48 22.38 -46.21
N SER A 9 5.03 23.30 -45.41
CA SER A 9 5.08 24.72 -45.80
C SER A 9 6.32 25.42 -45.24
N THR A 10 7.29 25.58 -46.13
CA THR A 10 8.40 26.54 -46.06
C THR A 10 7.86 27.95 -46.32
N PRO A 11 8.18 28.97 -45.50
CA PRO A 11 7.97 30.37 -45.87
C PRO A 11 9.18 30.92 -46.64
N LEU A 12 8.90 31.54 -47.78
CA LEU A 12 9.79 32.45 -48.52
C LEU A 12 10.12 33.71 -47.69
N PRO A 13 11.26 34.38 -47.94
CA PRO A 13 11.75 35.48 -47.12
C PRO A 13 11.00 36.78 -47.41
N PRO A 14 10.78 37.66 -46.42
CA PRO A 14 10.29 39.00 -46.68
C PRO A 14 11.44 39.89 -47.19
N SER A 15 11.16 40.55 -48.31
CA SER A 15 11.87 41.67 -48.91
C SER A 15 12.09 42.80 -47.92
N GLY A 16 13.28 43.40 -47.99
CA GLY A 16 13.75 44.43 -47.08
C GLY A 16 12.96 45.73 -47.16
N ASP A 17 12.88 46.37 -46.00
CA ASP A 17 12.68 47.81 -45.90
C ASP A 17 13.83 48.38 -45.06
N SER A 18 14.52 49.34 -45.66
CA SER A 18 15.76 49.95 -45.22
C SER A 18 15.46 51.04 -44.18
N GLY A 19 15.64 50.71 -42.91
CA GLY A 19 15.70 51.65 -41.80
C GLY A 19 17.14 51.84 -41.33
N ASP A 20 17.70 53.00 -41.66
CA ASP A 20 19.01 53.51 -41.26
C ASP A 20 19.29 53.33 -39.75
N SER A 21 20.34 52.55 -39.42
CA SER A 21 20.93 52.52 -38.09
C SER A 21 22.44 52.29 -38.20
N GLY A 22 23.18 53.40 -38.30
CA GLY A 22 24.62 53.55 -38.04
C GLY A 22 25.45 52.28 -37.91
N ALA A 23 25.82 51.68 -39.05
CA ALA A 23 26.81 50.62 -39.09
C ALA A 23 28.19 51.19 -38.74
N VAL A 24 28.67 50.90 -37.53
CA VAL A 24 30.08 51.07 -37.16
C VAL A 24 30.88 50.10 -38.05
N PRO A 25 31.92 50.54 -38.78
CA PRO A 25 32.71 49.66 -39.62
C PRO A 25 33.27 48.49 -38.80
N HIS A 26 33.23 47.28 -39.34
CA HIS A 26 33.92 46.15 -38.72
C HIS A 26 35.42 46.47 -38.64
N LEU A 27 36.00 46.37 -37.44
CA LEU A 27 37.45 46.48 -37.27
C LEU A 27 38.10 45.26 -37.92
N GLU A 28 39.08 45.50 -38.79
CA GLU A 28 39.91 44.43 -39.33
C GLU A 28 40.88 43.91 -38.25
N TRP A 29 41.31 42.65 -38.39
CA TRP A 29 42.24 42.00 -37.45
C TRP A 29 43.58 42.75 -37.31
N ASP A 30 43.96 43.54 -38.32
CA ASP A 30 45.19 44.33 -38.34
C ASP A 30 45.15 45.49 -37.33
N ALA A 31 43.96 45.92 -36.91
CA ALA A 31 43.75 46.95 -35.90
C ALA A 31 43.46 46.40 -34.49
N PHE A 32 43.55 45.07 -34.27
CA PHE A 32 43.25 44.46 -32.99
C PHE A 32 44.36 44.75 -31.94
N PRO A 33 44.02 45.19 -30.71
CA PRO A 33 45.00 45.62 -29.72
C PRO A 33 45.61 44.42 -28.96
N TRP A 34 46.47 43.66 -29.64
CA TRP A 34 47.16 42.48 -29.07
C TRP A 34 47.93 42.76 -27.78
N HIS A 35 48.33 44.01 -27.53
CA HIS A 35 49.02 44.40 -26.29
C HIS A 35 48.17 44.20 -25.02
N HIS A 36 46.84 44.24 -25.11
CA HIS A 36 45.93 43.92 -24.00
C HIS A 36 45.75 42.41 -23.77
N PHE A 37 46.13 41.57 -24.74
CA PHE A 37 45.90 40.12 -24.74
C PHE A 37 47.20 39.36 -25.04
N ARG A 38 48.25 39.61 -24.25
CA ARG A 38 49.54 38.92 -24.40
C ARG A 38 49.35 37.39 -24.23
N GLY A 39 49.99 36.62 -25.12
CA GLY A 39 49.87 35.16 -25.13
C GLY A 39 48.65 34.63 -25.89
N TYR A 40 47.84 35.49 -26.49
CA TYR A 40 46.72 35.10 -27.36
C TYR A 40 47.02 35.37 -28.83
N THR A 41 46.43 34.56 -29.70
CA THR A 41 46.46 34.70 -31.17
C THR A 41 45.05 34.60 -31.73
N LYS A 42 44.89 34.92 -33.02
CA LYS A 42 43.64 34.70 -33.74
C LYS A 42 43.27 33.22 -33.67
N SER A 43 42.04 32.95 -33.24
CA SER A 43 41.53 31.59 -33.11
C SER A 43 41.40 30.88 -34.46
N GLN A 44 41.77 29.59 -34.54
CA GLN A 44 41.64 28.78 -35.75
C GLN A 44 40.20 28.63 -36.28
N ARG A 45 39.19 28.89 -35.44
CA ARG A 45 37.76 28.88 -35.80
C ARG A 45 37.19 30.27 -36.09
N ALA A 46 38.00 31.34 -35.98
CA ALA A 46 37.56 32.69 -36.33
C ALA A 46 37.04 32.71 -37.78
N GLY A 47 35.82 33.24 -37.98
CA GLY A 47 35.13 33.27 -39.27
C GLY A 47 34.37 31.99 -39.65
N LYS A 48 34.50 30.89 -38.90
CA LYS A 48 33.76 29.62 -39.12
C LYS A 48 32.56 29.44 -38.17
N LEU A 49 32.34 30.40 -37.29
CA LEU A 49 31.36 30.33 -36.21
C LEU A 49 29.99 30.87 -36.65
N LYS A 50 28.91 30.14 -36.36
CA LYS A 50 27.56 30.40 -36.90
C LYS A 50 26.64 31.26 -36.02
N SER A 51 27.04 31.57 -34.77
CA SER A 51 26.19 32.36 -33.86
C SER A 51 26.27 33.86 -34.14
N TRP A 52 25.15 34.58 -34.00
CA TRP A 52 25.06 36.02 -34.29
C TRP A 52 26.02 36.89 -33.46
N ILE A 53 26.41 36.43 -32.26
CA ILE A 53 27.34 37.15 -31.39
C ILE A 53 28.73 37.35 -32.02
N TRP A 54 29.11 36.48 -32.97
CA TRP A 54 30.42 36.53 -33.64
C TRP A 54 30.50 37.68 -34.65
N SER A 55 29.37 38.28 -35.01
CA SER A 55 29.31 39.54 -35.76
C SER A 55 29.57 40.77 -34.88
N PHE A 56 29.89 40.61 -33.58
CA PHE A 56 30.11 41.75 -32.67
C PHE A 56 31.38 41.62 -31.83
N GLY A 57 32.25 40.64 -32.16
CA GLY A 57 33.47 40.43 -31.42
C GLY A 57 34.45 39.45 -32.05
N PHE A 58 35.68 39.53 -31.57
CA PHE A 58 36.83 38.77 -32.05
C PHE A 58 37.01 37.48 -31.24
N ASP A 59 37.30 36.37 -31.93
CA ASP A 59 37.64 35.10 -31.29
C ASP A 59 39.17 34.93 -31.19
N ILE A 60 39.69 34.95 -29.98
CA ILE A 60 41.13 34.77 -29.71
C ILE A 60 41.36 33.50 -28.88
N GLU A 61 42.48 32.83 -29.09
CA GLU A 61 42.86 31.62 -28.34
C GLU A 61 44.27 31.74 -27.77
N HIS A 62 44.50 31.13 -26.61
CA HIS A 62 45.79 31.21 -25.93
C HIS A 62 46.81 30.27 -26.59
N GLN A 63 48.02 30.78 -26.87
CA GLN A 63 49.08 30.04 -27.58
C GLN A 63 49.48 28.73 -26.89
N ALA A 64 49.50 28.69 -25.57
CA ALA A 64 49.85 27.49 -24.79
C ALA A 64 48.66 26.60 -24.42
N ASN A 65 47.41 27.06 -24.61
CA ASN A 65 46.21 26.29 -24.25
C ASN A 65 45.05 26.66 -25.17
N VAL A 66 44.84 25.85 -26.19
CA VAL A 66 43.84 26.05 -27.24
C VAL A 66 42.40 26.01 -26.70
N ASP A 67 42.16 25.40 -25.53
CA ASP A 67 40.85 25.39 -24.87
C ASP A 67 40.54 26.68 -24.10
N ASN A 68 41.54 27.55 -23.91
CA ASN A 68 41.35 28.87 -23.34
C ASN A 68 41.10 29.91 -24.45
N ARG A 69 39.83 30.02 -24.84
CA ARG A 69 39.36 30.96 -25.87
C ARG A 69 38.55 32.10 -25.27
N LEU A 70 38.74 33.30 -25.81
CA LEU A 70 38.00 34.50 -25.43
C LEU A 70 37.28 35.09 -26.63
N TRP A 71 36.06 35.54 -26.39
CA TRP A 71 35.34 36.48 -27.26
C TRP A 71 35.63 37.89 -26.75
N VAL A 72 36.11 38.78 -27.62
CA VAL A 72 36.43 40.18 -27.28
C VAL A 72 35.48 41.11 -28.01
N CYS A 73 34.79 41.99 -27.28
CA CYS A 73 33.80 42.88 -27.87
C CYS A 73 34.47 43.91 -28.78
N GLU A 74 34.08 43.89 -30.05
CA GLU A 74 34.55 44.84 -31.07
C GLU A 74 34.16 46.29 -30.72
N ARG A 75 32.94 46.50 -30.22
CA ARG A 75 32.42 47.83 -29.84
C ARG A 75 33.07 48.41 -28.59
N CYS A 76 33.77 47.59 -27.81
CA CYS A 76 34.57 48.04 -26.67
C CYS A 76 36.01 48.39 -27.04
N LEU A 77 36.53 47.93 -28.19
CA LEU A 77 37.92 48.17 -28.59
C LEU A 77 38.28 49.66 -28.71
N PRO A 78 37.45 50.54 -29.31
CA PRO A 78 37.80 51.95 -29.45
C PRO A 78 37.71 52.74 -28.14
N LYS A 79 37.07 52.19 -27.10
CA LYS A 79 36.82 52.91 -25.85
C LYS A 79 38.09 52.90 -24.99
N LYS A 80 38.62 54.09 -24.66
CA LYS A 80 39.69 54.25 -23.66
C LYS A 80 39.15 53.92 -22.25
N SER A 81 39.13 52.64 -21.91
CA SER A 81 38.73 52.12 -20.60
C SER A 81 39.96 51.64 -19.82
N PRO A 82 40.12 52.00 -18.53
CA PRO A 82 41.21 51.51 -17.70
C PRO A 82 41.17 49.98 -17.47
N LYS A 83 40.03 49.33 -17.75
CA LYS A 83 39.88 47.86 -17.66
C LYS A 83 40.14 47.13 -18.98
N GLY A 84 40.49 47.85 -20.05
CA GLY A 84 40.60 47.29 -21.40
C GLY A 84 39.22 46.96 -22.01
N PRO A 85 39.20 46.41 -23.23
CA PRO A 85 37.97 46.00 -23.90
C PRO A 85 37.33 44.78 -23.22
N ALA A 86 35.99 44.75 -23.18
CA ALA A 86 35.26 43.65 -22.56
C ALA A 86 35.56 42.33 -23.27
N SER A 87 35.92 41.30 -22.49
CA SER A 87 36.21 39.95 -22.98
C SER A 87 35.54 38.90 -22.11
N PHE A 88 35.10 37.81 -22.73
CA PHE A 88 34.37 36.72 -22.07
C PHE A 88 34.86 35.37 -22.57
N ALA A 89 34.80 34.35 -21.71
CA ALA A 89 35.14 32.98 -22.11
C ALA A 89 34.22 32.49 -23.24
N ALA A 90 34.81 32.04 -24.34
CA ALA A 90 34.10 31.65 -25.55
C ALA A 90 33.52 30.23 -25.51
N LYS A 91 33.29 29.72 -24.29
CA LYS A 91 32.71 28.40 -23.97
C LYS A 91 31.19 28.45 -23.84
N GLY A 92 30.62 29.66 -23.69
CA GLY A 92 29.18 29.89 -23.61
C GLY A 92 28.79 31.29 -24.05
N THR A 93 27.57 31.45 -24.57
CA THR A 93 27.12 32.70 -25.21
C THR A 93 26.37 33.65 -24.27
N LEU A 94 25.90 33.18 -23.11
CA LEU A 94 25.02 33.94 -22.21
C LEU A 94 25.64 35.24 -21.68
N ASN A 95 26.90 35.19 -21.26
CA ASN A 95 27.59 36.39 -20.75
C ASN A 95 27.86 37.41 -21.86
N ILE A 96 28.12 36.93 -23.07
CA ILE A 96 28.35 37.73 -24.27
C ILE A 96 27.03 38.41 -24.69
N GLU A 97 25.94 37.64 -24.76
CA GLU A 97 24.59 38.14 -25.05
C GLU A 97 24.13 39.19 -24.03
N ARG A 98 24.40 38.97 -22.73
CA ARG A 98 24.10 39.94 -21.67
C ARG A 98 24.90 41.23 -21.85
N HIS A 99 26.20 41.13 -22.11
CA HIS A 99 27.05 42.31 -22.32
C HIS A 99 26.62 43.12 -23.55
N LEU A 100 26.37 42.46 -24.69
CA LEU A 100 25.89 43.10 -25.91
C LEU A 100 24.57 43.86 -25.69
N ARG A 101 23.67 43.29 -24.87
CA ARG A 101 22.42 43.94 -24.47
C ARG A 101 22.68 45.15 -23.57
N ASP A 102 23.38 44.96 -22.46
CA ASP A 102 23.47 45.97 -21.40
C ASP A 102 24.40 47.14 -21.79
N ALA A 103 25.48 46.86 -22.50
CA ALA A 103 26.50 47.86 -22.83
C ALA A 103 26.38 48.45 -24.23
N HIS A 104 25.68 47.75 -25.15
CA HIS A 104 25.61 48.13 -26.57
C HIS A 104 24.20 48.12 -27.16
N ASN A 105 23.17 47.78 -26.36
CA ASN A 105 21.78 47.67 -26.77
C ASN A 105 21.57 46.75 -28.00
N VAL A 106 22.41 45.72 -28.15
CA VAL A 106 22.31 44.72 -29.21
C VAL A 106 21.58 43.50 -28.69
N ILE A 107 20.50 43.11 -29.36
CA ILE A 107 19.61 42.02 -28.98
C ILE A 107 19.66 40.94 -30.06
N ASP A 108 19.41 39.69 -29.68
CA ASP A 108 19.34 38.55 -30.59
C ASP A 108 18.30 38.78 -31.69
N PRO A 109 18.71 38.87 -32.98
CA PRO A 109 17.81 39.13 -34.09
C PRO A 109 16.84 37.98 -34.37
N SER A 110 17.08 36.78 -33.85
CA SER A 110 16.21 35.61 -34.04
C SER A 110 14.99 35.58 -33.12
N GLY A 111 14.91 36.47 -32.12
CA GLY A 111 13.79 36.52 -31.18
C GLY A 111 13.66 35.31 -30.23
N ARG A 112 14.50 34.27 -30.36
CA ARG A 112 14.41 33.02 -29.56
C ARG A 112 14.68 33.21 -28.06
N ARG A 113 15.28 34.33 -27.66
CA ARG A 113 15.58 34.69 -26.26
C ARG A 113 15.13 36.11 -25.94
N LEU A 114 13.81 36.32 -25.96
CA LEU A 114 13.18 37.50 -25.36
C LEU A 114 13.65 37.69 -23.91
N PRO A 115 13.70 38.93 -23.39
CA PRO A 115 14.00 39.17 -21.99
C PRO A 115 13.09 38.31 -21.12
N LYS A 116 13.67 37.51 -20.20
CA LYS A 116 12.90 37.06 -19.05
C LYS A 116 12.43 38.33 -18.36
N SER A 117 11.12 38.56 -18.34
CA SER A 117 10.50 39.58 -17.50
C SER A 117 11.15 39.51 -16.12
N SER A 118 11.91 40.55 -15.77
CA SER A 118 12.62 40.66 -14.50
C SER A 118 11.67 41.13 -13.41
N THR A 119 10.53 40.46 -13.26
CA THR A 119 9.56 40.78 -12.22
C THR A 119 8.88 39.52 -11.71
N THR A 120 9.69 38.61 -11.16
CA THR A 120 9.27 38.01 -9.89
C THR A 120 10.00 38.81 -8.81
N ASN A 121 9.25 39.67 -8.14
CA ASN A 121 9.69 40.56 -7.07
C ASN A 121 10.11 39.70 -5.85
N LYS A 122 11.23 38.99 -5.94
CA LYS A 122 11.76 38.17 -4.85
C LYS A 122 12.33 39.12 -3.81
N ARG A 123 11.54 39.43 -2.78
CA ARG A 123 11.99 40.20 -1.63
C ARG A 123 13.23 39.53 -1.02
N SER A 124 14.29 40.29 -0.76
CA SER A 124 15.43 39.78 0.01
C SER A 124 15.01 39.48 1.44
N MET A 125 15.74 38.65 2.20
CA MET A 125 15.40 38.42 3.61
C MET A 125 15.41 39.71 4.43
N ALA A 126 16.31 40.64 4.09
CA ALA A 126 16.34 41.98 4.66
C ALA A 126 15.00 42.69 4.45
N GLN A 127 14.47 42.69 3.23
CA GLN A 127 13.16 43.29 2.95
C GLN A 127 11.97 42.55 3.57
N PHE A 128 12.07 41.22 3.75
CA PHE A 128 11.00 40.43 4.34
C PHE A 128 10.86 40.67 5.85
N PHE A 129 11.98 40.71 6.56
CA PHE A 129 12.03 40.95 8.00
C PHE A 129 12.18 42.44 8.36
N ASN A 130 12.17 43.33 7.36
CA ASN A 130 12.38 44.77 7.52
C ASN A 130 13.68 45.12 8.25
N LEU A 131 14.77 44.46 7.84
CA LEU A 131 16.12 44.60 8.37
C LEU A 131 17.02 45.39 7.41
N ASP A 132 17.97 46.15 7.94
CA ASP A 132 19.03 46.82 7.21
C ASP A 132 20.25 45.89 7.04
N ALA A 133 20.54 45.54 5.78
CA ALA A 133 21.70 44.73 5.43
C ALA A 133 23.05 45.45 5.65
N ASN A 134 23.04 46.77 5.86
CA ASN A 134 24.24 47.55 6.15
C ASN A 134 24.55 47.59 7.66
N ASP A 135 23.58 47.27 8.52
CA ASP A 135 23.84 47.11 9.95
C ASP A 135 24.48 45.74 10.22
N GLN A 136 25.60 45.74 10.96
CA GLN A 136 26.40 44.54 11.18
C GLN A 136 25.66 43.48 12.02
N LYS A 137 24.80 43.89 12.96
CA LYS A 137 24.04 42.96 13.81
C LYS A 137 22.87 42.36 13.04
N GLU A 138 22.15 43.17 12.28
CA GLU A 138 21.04 42.71 11.45
C GLU A 138 21.53 41.84 10.28
N GLN A 139 22.68 42.15 9.69
CA GLN A 139 23.33 41.29 8.70
C GLN A 139 23.78 39.94 9.29
N ALA A 140 24.27 39.93 10.54
CA ALA A 140 24.58 38.68 11.25
C ALA A 140 23.31 37.84 11.51
N PHE A 141 22.19 38.49 11.86
CA PHE A 141 20.90 37.83 12.02
C PHE A 141 20.36 37.27 10.69
N ILE A 142 20.47 38.02 9.59
CA ILE A 142 20.15 37.54 8.23
C ILE A 142 21.00 36.31 7.86
N ASN A 143 22.29 36.32 8.16
CA ASN A 143 23.16 35.17 7.90
C ASN A 143 22.78 33.97 8.77
N LYS A 144 22.41 34.19 10.03
CA LYS A 144 21.91 33.13 10.92
C LYS A 144 20.63 32.50 10.37
N LEU A 145 19.66 33.30 9.93
CA LEU A 145 18.41 32.83 9.32
C LEU A 145 18.66 32.02 8.04
N LYS A 146 19.63 32.43 7.21
CA LYS A 146 20.03 31.64 6.01
C LYS A 146 20.60 30.28 6.40
N ASN A 147 21.44 30.25 7.43
CA ASN A 147 22.10 29.03 7.88
C ASN A 147 21.15 28.07 8.63
N GLN A 148 19.98 28.55 9.07
CA GLN A 148 18.95 27.72 9.71
C GLN A 148 18.07 26.97 8.70
N PHE A 149 18.00 27.41 7.45
CA PHE A 149 17.19 26.74 6.42
C PHE A 149 18.06 25.80 5.59
N ASP A 150 17.83 24.50 5.73
CA ASP A 150 18.40 23.48 4.87
C ASP A 150 17.39 23.09 3.77
N LYS A 151 17.80 23.30 2.52
CA LYS A 151 16.98 23.01 1.34
C LYS A 151 16.70 21.51 1.20
N ASP A 152 17.69 20.66 1.43
CA ASP A 152 17.56 19.22 1.24
C ASP A 152 16.70 18.61 2.34
N VAL A 153 16.84 19.09 3.58
CA VAL A 153 15.94 18.71 4.69
C VAL A 153 14.50 19.13 4.38
N PHE A 154 14.27 20.39 3.96
CA PHE A 154 12.93 20.85 3.56
C PHE A 154 12.33 20.02 2.42
N GLN A 155 13.13 19.68 1.40
CA GLN A 155 12.64 18.90 0.27
C GLN A 155 12.31 17.45 0.65
N SER A 156 13.11 16.85 1.53
CA SER A 156 12.86 15.51 2.06
C SER A 156 11.59 15.48 2.92
N LEU A 157 11.40 16.50 3.78
CA LEU A 157 10.18 16.74 4.55
C LEU A 157 8.92 16.92 3.69
N LEU A 158 9.05 17.62 2.56
CA LEU A 158 7.93 17.82 1.65
C LEU A 158 7.59 16.53 0.89
N LEU A 159 8.61 15.74 0.50
CA LEU A 159 8.42 14.45 -0.14
C LEU A 159 7.79 13.43 0.81
N ALA A 160 8.28 13.40 2.05
CA ALA A 160 7.75 12.65 3.18
C ALA A 160 6.23 12.79 3.33
N TRP A 161 5.77 14.04 3.51
CA TRP A 161 4.35 14.36 3.61
C TRP A 161 3.56 13.88 2.38
N ILE A 162 4.11 14.05 1.17
CA ILE A 162 3.46 13.59 -0.07
C ILE A 162 3.28 12.08 -0.10
N THR A 163 4.30 11.32 0.31
CA THR A 163 4.27 9.86 0.30
C THR A 163 3.35 9.29 1.37
N GLU A 164 3.37 9.86 2.58
CA GLU A 164 2.56 9.36 3.70
C GLU A 164 1.08 9.72 3.56
N SER A 165 0.80 10.97 3.19
CA SER A 165 -0.57 11.50 3.07
C SER A 165 -1.18 11.31 1.68
N ASN A 166 -0.51 10.57 0.78
CA ASN A 166 -0.96 10.32 -0.59
C ASN A 166 -1.32 11.60 -1.39
N VAL A 167 -0.57 12.68 -1.18
CA VAL A 167 -0.82 13.98 -1.83
C VAL A 167 -0.46 13.91 -3.32
N ALA A 168 -1.23 14.58 -4.18
CA ALA A 168 -0.91 14.69 -5.60
C ALA A 168 0.42 15.46 -5.81
N PHE A 169 1.31 14.93 -6.66
CA PHE A 169 2.62 15.57 -6.92
C PHE A 169 2.51 16.98 -7.49
N ARG A 170 1.38 17.34 -8.11
CA ARG A 170 1.13 18.70 -8.61
C ARG A 170 0.68 19.67 -7.52
N ALA A 171 0.28 19.19 -6.34
CA ALA A 171 -0.15 20.04 -5.24
C ALA A 171 0.94 21.03 -4.81
N VAL A 172 2.21 20.60 -4.83
CA VAL A 172 3.36 21.47 -4.50
C VAL A 172 3.62 22.57 -5.53
N GLU A 173 2.97 22.50 -6.69
CA GLU A 173 3.03 23.53 -7.73
C GLU A 173 1.91 24.57 -7.59
N ALA A 174 0.92 24.33 -6.73
CA ALA A 174 -0.20 25.25 -6.55
C ALA A 174 0.30 26.63 -6.07
N PRO A 175 0.00 27.73 -6.79
CA PRO A 175 0.54 29.05 -6.46
C PRO A 175 0.21 29.51 -5.03
N ARG A 176 -0.99 29.20 -4.53
CA ARG A 176 -1.40 29.53 -3.15
C ARG A 176 -0.61 28.75 -2.11
N PHE A 177 -0.34 27.47 -2.35
CA PHE A 177 0.46 26.63 -1.46
C PHE A 177 1.91 27.11 -1.41
N ARG A 178 2.52 27.41 -2.57
CA ARG A 178 3.88 27.99 -2.60
C ARG A 178 3.97 29.31 -1.85
N ARG A 179 2.95 30.17 -1.99
CA ARG A 179 2.89 31.45 -1.28
C ARG A 179 2.74 31.28 0.24
N LEU A 180 2.00 30.27 0.70
CA LEU A 180 1.92 29.91 2.11
C LEU A 180 3.30 29.53 2.66
N LEU A 181 4.02 28.65 1.96
CA LEU A 181 5.37 28.23 2.37
C LEU A 181 6.36 29.42 2.37
N GLU A 182 6.32 30.26 1.34
CA GLU A 182 7.16 31.48 1.27
C GLU A 182 6.84 32.51 2.34
N TYR A 183 5.59 32.58 2.79
CA TYR A 183 5.17 33.40 3.92
C TYR A 183 5.75 32.88 5.24
N LEU A 184 5.80 31.56 5.43
CA LEU A 184 6.42 30.94 6.61
C LEU A 184 7.94 31.07 6.59
N ASN A 185 8.58 30.92 5.43
CA ASN A 185 10.02 31.08 5.29
C ASN A 185 10.42 31.58 3.87
N PRO A 186 10.89 32.83 3.72
CA PRO A 186 11.28 33.38 2.42
C PRO A 186 12.51 32.68 1.81
N SER A 187 13.30 31.95 2.61
CA SER A 187 14.46 31.18 2.15
C SER A 187 14.08 30.14 1.10
N ILE A 188 12.83 29.65 1.11
CA ILE A 188 12.35 28.67 0.13
C ILE A 188 12.40 29.24 -1.31
N ALA A 189 11.93 30.48 -1.50
CA ALA A 189 11.99 31.14 -2.80
C ALA A 189 13.41 31.58 -3.18
N LEU A 190 14.20 32.01 -2.19
CA LEU A 190 15.57 32.49 -2.37
C LEU A 190 16.53 31.36 -2.77
N THR A 191 16.40 30.19 -2.17
CA THR A 191 17.21 28.99 -2.43
C THR A 191 16.64 28.09 -3.55
N GLN A 192 15.50 28.48 -4.14
CA GLN A 192 14.77 27.68 -5.12
C GLN A 192 14.47 26.27 -4.58
N ALA A 193 13.98 26.19 -3.35
CA ALA A 193 13.63 24.94 -2.68
C ALA A 193 12.29 24.35 -3.16
N HIS A 194 11.43 25.15 -3.81
CA HIS A 194 10.20 24.66 -4.43
C HIS A 194 10.47 23.52 -5.41
N MET A 195 9.67 22.47 -5.31
CA MET A 195 9.75 21.32 -6.20
C MET A 195 8.65 21.35 -7.26
N THR A 196 8.92 20.70 -8.38
CA THR A 196 7.92 20.33 -9.40
C THR A 196 7.55 18.87 -9.25
N HIS A 197 6.45 18.43 -9.82
CA HIS A 197 6.02 17.04 -9.86
C HIS A 197 7.11 16.11 -10.45
N SER A 198 7.87 16.57 -11.45
CA SER A 198 9.01 15.84 -12.01
C SER A 198 10.16 15.72 -11.03
N THR A 199 10.42 16.77 -10.25
CA THR A 199 11.45 16.77 -9.19
C THR A 199 11.05 15.82 -8.06
N ILE A 200 9.78 15.88 -7.62
CA ILE A 200 9.18 14.95 -6.64
C ILE A 200 9.38 13.51 -7.10
N ARG A 201 8.98 13.20 -8.34
CA ARG A 201 9.14 11.85 -8.90
C ARG A 201 10.61 11.42 -8.91
N THR A 202 11.53 12.30 -9.31
CA THR A 202 12.96 11.98 -9.36
C THR A 202 13.50 11.68 -7.97
N LYS A 203 13.20 12.52 -6.98
CA LYS A 203 13.61 12.31 -5.59
C LYS A 203 12.98 11.06 -4.97
N LEU A 204 11.71 10.77 -5.28
CA LEU A 204 11.05 9.53 -4.85
C LEU A 204 11.85 8.28 -5.26
N PHE A 205 12.31 8.20 -6.50
CA PHE A 205 13.11 7.06 -6.95
C PHE A 205 14.51 7.04 -6.32
N GLN A 206 15.12 8.21 -6.07
CA GLN A 206 16.39 8.29 -5.35
C GLN A 206 16.26 7.75 -3.91
N GLU A 207 15.23 8.20 -3.18
CA GLU A 207 14.93 7.69 -1.83
C GLU A 207 14.57 6.20 -1.86
N TYR A 208 13.78 5.74 -2.84
CA TYR A 208 13.45 4.32 -2.98
C TYR A 208 14.72 3.46 -3.08
N HIS A 209 15.67 3.83 -3.95
CA HIS A 209 16.91 3.08 -4.12
C HIS A 209 17.82 3.16 -2.90
N GLN A 210 17.86 4.32 -2.22
CA GLN A 210 18.61 4.49 -0.98
C GLN A 210 18.04 3.62 0.14
N TYR A 211 16.73 3.72 0.39
CA TYR A 211 16.05 2.98 1.44
C TYR A 211 16.02 1.48 1.15
N LYS A 212 15.89 1.07 -0.11
CA LYS A 212 15.98 -0.36 -0.48
C LYS A 212 17.28 -0.98 0.01
N ARG A 213 18.42 -0.27 -0.05
CA ARG A 213 19.71 -0.77 0.47
C ARG A 213 19.69 -0.96 1.99
N ILE A 214 19.02 -0.05 2.72
CA ILE A 214 18.85 -0.16 4.17
C ILE A 214 17.97 -1.37 4.49
N VAL A 215 16.87 -1.56 3.76
CA VAL A 215 15.96 -2.70 3.92
C VAL A 215 16.66 -4.02 3.61
N ILE A 216 17.46 -4.10 2.54
CA ILE A 216 18.25 -5.30 2.21
C ILE A 216 19.18 -5.64 3.38
N LYS A 217 19.90 -4.65 3.90
CA LYS A 217 20.79 -4.84 5.05
C LYS A 217 20.02 -5.37 6.27
N GLU A 218 18.92 -4.71 6.61
CA GLU A 218 18.03 -5.12 7.71
C GLU A 218 17.57 -6.58 7.53
N LEU A 219 16.97 -6.91 6.39
CA LEU A 219 16.46 -8.26 6.13
C LEU A 219 17.55 -9.32 6.15
N ARG A 220 18.78 -9.01 5.69
CA ARG A 220 19.89 -9.96 5.69
C ARG A 220 20.46 -10.19 7.08
N GLU A 221 20.65 -9.14 7.88
CA GLU A 221 21.25 -9.21 9.22
C GLU A 221 20.34 -9.89 10.27
N ARG A 222 19.02 -9.90 10.08
CA ARG A 222 18.09 -10.50 11.05
C ARG A 222 18.11 -12.02 10.97
N PRO A 223 18.35 -12.77 12.03
CA PRO A 223 18.45 -14.22 11.88
C PRO A 223 17.06 -14.87 11.75
N GLY A 224 16.99 -16.01 11.07
CA GLY A 224 15.74 -16.75 10.83
C GLY A 224 15.16 -16.57 9.43
N GLN A 225 13.97 -17.14 9.24
CA GLN A 225 13.26 -17.15 7.97
C GLN A 225 12.47 -15.84 7.73
N ILE A 226 12.25 -15.52 6.45
CA ILE A 226 11.41 -14.44 5.96
C ILE A 226 10.23 -15.06 5.24
N HIS A 227 9.04 -14.87 5.78
CA HIS A 227 7.80 -15.33 5.17
C HIS A 227 7.25 -14.27 4.23
N LEU A 228 6.59 -14.70 3.16
CA LEU A 228 6.06 -13.80 2.14
C LEU A 228 4.55 -13.99 2.01
N ALA A 229 3.85 -12.89 1.74
CA ALA A 229 2.51 -12.95 1.17
C ALA A 229 2.54 -12.20 -0.15
N PHE A 230 1.82 -12.70 -1.15
CA PHE A 230 1.59 -11.94 -2.37
C PHE A 230 0.17 -12.10 -2.88
N ASP A 231 -0.33 -11.05 -3.50
CA ASP A 231 -1.69 -11.00 -4.02
C ASP A 231 -1.81 -10.06 -5.23
N GLY A 232 -2.73 -10.37 -6.13
CA GLY A 232 -2.95 -9.61 -7.36
C GLY A 232 -4.06 -8.58 -7.18
N TRP A 233 -3.82 -7.35 -7.64
CA TRP A 233 -4.80 -6.28 -7.63
C TRP A 233 -4.75 -5.44 -8.89
N ARG A 234 -5.92 -5.11 -9.43
CA ARG A 234 -6.05 -4.17 -10.55
C ARG A 234 -6.28 -2.76 -10.02
N SER A 235 -5.35 -1.86 -10.30
CA SER A 235 -5.45 -0.48 -9.88
C SER A 235 -6.56 0.29 -10.62
N PRO A 236 -7.07 1.41 -10.07
CA PRO A 236 -8.08 2.24 -10.74
C PRO A 236 -7.63 2.79 -12.10
N ASN A 237 -6.32 2.94 -12.30
CA ASN A 237 -5.73 3.32 -13.59
C ASN A 237 -5.32 2.10 -14.45
N ARG A 238 -5.88 0.93 -14.16
CA ARG A 238 -5.84 -0.32 -14.94
C ARG A 238 -4.48 -1.01 -15.02
N TYR A 239 -3.59 -0.77 -14.06
CA TYR A 239 -2.39 -1.61 -13.92
C TYR A 239 -2.72 -2.86 -13.11
N ALA A 240 -2.25 -4.01 -13.58
CA ALA A 240 -2.23 -5.24 -12.80
C ALA A 240 -0.98 -5.22 -11.91
N LEU A 241 -1.17 -5.04 -10.62
CA LEU A 241 -0.10 -4.96 -9.64
C LEU A 241 -0.13 -6.20 -8.76
N ASN A 242 1.03 -6.73 -8.40
CA ASN A 242 1.15 -7.84 -7.46
C ASN A 242 1.80 -7.31 -6.18
N GLY A 243 1.03 -7.18 -5.10
CA GLY A 243 1.57 -6.73 -3.82
C GLY A 243 2.36 -7.85 -3.17
N ILE A 244 3.62 -7.60 -2.79
CA ILE A 244 4.49 -8.57 -2.15
C ILE A 244 4.88 -8.02 -0.77
N ALA A 245 4.40 -8.68 0.28
CA ALA A 245 4.69 -8.38 1.67
C ALA A 245 5.69 -9.39 2.23
N ALA A 246 6.58 -8.93 3.11
CA ALA A 246 7.52 -9.74 3.87
C ALA A 246 7.25 -9.64 5.37
N PHE A 247 7.34 -10.77 6.05
CA PHE A 247 7.15 -10.94 7.49
C PHE A 247 8.41 -11.58 8.05
N TYR A 248 9.00 -10.95 9.06
CA TYR A 248 10.29 -11.34 9.64
C TYR A 248 10.36 -10.90 11.10
N LEU A 249 11.44 -11.24 11.79
CA LEU A 249 11.65 -10.83 13.18
C LEU A 249 12.61 -9.64 13.27
N SER A 250 12.28 -8.67 14.11
CA SER A 250 13.18 -7.57 14.47
C SER A 250 14.38 -8.05 15.29
N LYS A 251 15.31 -7.14 15.60
CA LYS A 251 16.43 -7.40 16.52
C LYS A 251 15.95 -7.90 17.88
N GLU A 252 14.84 -7.35 18.36
CA GLU A 252 14.18 -7.68 19.62
C GLU A 252 13.30 -8.93 19.49
N LYS A 253 13.42 -9.68 18.39
CA LYS A 253 12.67 -10.91 18.10
C LYS A 253 11.16 -10.70 18.21
N ARG A 254 10.71 -9.57 17.69
CA ARG A 254 9.30 -9.22 17.55
C ARG A 254 8.87 -9.32 16.09
N PRO A 255 7.64 -9.78 15.79
CA PRO A 255 7.12 -9.77 14.43
C PRO A 255 7.15 -8.38 13.78
N GLN A 256 7.69 -8.32 12.58
CA GLN A 256 7.76 -7.16 11.71
C GLN A 256 7.22 -7.49 10.34
N LYS A 257 6.73 -6.46 9.65
CA LYS A 257 6.20 -6.58 8.30
C LYS A 257 6.54 -5.37 7.45
N ILE A 258 6.79 -5.62 6.17
CA ILE A 258 7.02 -4.57 5.17
C ILE A 258 6.49 -4.99 3.80
N ILE A 259 6.23 -4.00 2.95
CA ILE A 259 5.97 -4.20 1.52
C ILE A 259 7.29 -4.15 0.77
N LEU A 260 7.66 -5.25 0.10
CA LEU A 260 8.83 -5.30 -0.80
C LEU A 260 8.56 -4.58 -2.11
N GLY A 261 7.31 -4.64 -2.58
CA GLY A 261 6.86 -3.91 -3.76
C GLY A 261 5.46 -4.28 -4.21
N LEU A 262 4.98 -3.52 -5.19
CA LEU A 262 3.81 -3.78 -6.01
C LEU A 262 4.26 -3.81 -7.50
N PRO A 263 5.12 -4.77 -7.92
CA PRO A 263 5.50 -4.88 -9.32
C PRO A 263 4.29 -5.06 -10.26
N GLU A 264 4.40 -4.51 -11.46
CA GLU A 264 3.39 -4.63 -12.51
C GLU A 264 3.51 -6.00 -13.18
N LEU A 265 2.42 -6.78 -13.21
CA LEU A 265 2.34 -8.02 -13.96
C LEU A 265 1.71 -7.73 -15.33
N ARG A 266 2.53 -7.72 -16.38
CA ARG A 266 2.07 -7.35 -17.75
C ARG A 266 1.57 -8.54 -18.56
N GLU A 267 1.95 -9.74 -18.15
CA GLU A 267 1.65 -10.98 -18.88
C GLU A 267 0.36 -11.63 -18.36
N SER A 268 0.01 -12.81 -18.91
CA SER A 268 -1.06 -13.62 -18.34
C SER A 268 -0.73 -14.02 -16.90
N HIS A 269 -1.75 -14.06 -16.05
CA HIS A 269 -1.62 -14.34 -14.62
C HIS A 269 -1.51 -15.83 -14.31
N THR A 270 -0.67 -16.53 -15.07
CA THR A 270 -0.34 -17.93 -14.80
C THR A 270 0.51 -18.04 -13.54
N GLY A 271 0.50 -19.22 -12.90
CA GLY A 271 1.31 -19.45 -11.70
C GLY A 271 2.81 -19.25 -11.96
N GLU A 272 3.28 -19.66 -13.14
CA GLU A 272 4.68 -19.51 -13.57
C GLU A 272 5.10 -18.05 -13.71
N ASN A 273 4.23 -17.21 -14.27
CA ASN A 273 4.50 -15.78 -14.44
C ASN A 273 4.51 -15.04 -13.09
N ILE A 274 3.58 -15.40 -12.21
CA ILE A 274 3.57 -14.90 -10.82
C ILE A 274 4.86 -15.32 -10.10
N ALA A 275 5.26 -16.59 -10.22
CA ALA A 275 6.49 -17.11 -9.62
C ALA A 275 7.74 -16.39 -10.12
N SER A 276 7.87 -16.17 -11.43
CA SER A 276 9.01 -15.45 -12.02
C SER A 276 9.13 -14.04 -11.44
N GLN A 277 8.03 -13.29 -11.38
CA GLN A 277 8.03 -11.95 -10.82
C GLN A 277 8.37 -11.93 -9.32
N VAL A 278 7.83 -12.87 -8.55
CA VAL A 278 8.14 -12.98 -7.11
C VAL A 278 9.61 -13.37 -6.90
N ALA A 279 10.16 -14.26 -7.74
CA ALA A 279 11.57 -14.63 -7.72
C ALA A 279 12.49 -13.42 -7.99
N GLU A 280 12.17 -12.59 -8.99
CA GLU A 280 12.92 -11.35 -9.26
C GLU A 280 12.92 -10.42 -8.05
N VAL A 281 11.79 -10.31 -7.33
CA VAL A 281 11.74 -9.50 -6.10
C VAL A 281 12.62 -10.11 -5.02
N ILE A 282 12.50 -11.42 -4.74
CA ILE A 282 13.34 -12.15 -3.77
C ILE A 282 14.83 -11.92 -4.04
N GLU A 283 15.27 -12.09 -5.28
CA GLU A 283 16.66 -11.89 -5.70
C GLU A 283 17.08 -10.42 -5.57
N SER A 284 16.21 -9.48 -5.96
CA SER A 284 16.50 -8.05 -5.88
C SER A 284 16.60 -7.51 -4.44
N PHE A 285 16.09 -8.26 -3.46
CA PHE A 285 16.23 -7.99 -2.04
C PHE A 285 17.30 -8.86 -1.38
N GLU A 286 17.94 -9.76 -2.14
CA GLU A 286 19.01 -10.64 -1.68
C GLU A 286 18.59 -11.52 -0.48
N ILE A 287 17.39 -12.10 -0.53
CA ILE A 287 16.80 -12.92 0.54
C ILE A 287 16.54 -14.39 0.14
N GLN A 288 17.09 -14.85 -0.99
CA GLN A 288 16.87 -16.20 -1.53
C GLN A 288 17.24 -17.34 -0.56
N ASP A 289 18.22 -17.13 0.31
CA ASP A 289 18.71 -18.10 1.31
C ASP A 289 17.89 -18.10 2.61
N LYS A 290 16.92 -17.18 2.73
CA LYS A 290 16.15 -16.95 3.95
C LYS A 290 14.66 -17.16 3.76
N ILE A 291 14.25 -17.70 2.63
CA ILE A 291 12.85 -17.93 2.29
C ILE A 291 12.22 -18.86 3.34
N GLY A 292 11.11 -18.40 3.92
CA GLY A 292 10.25 -19.17 4.80
C GLY A 292 9.02 -19.71 4.06
N TYR A 293 7.84 -19.20 4.45
CA TYR A 293 6.53 -19.69 4.03
C TYR A 293 5.81 -18.63 3.19
N PHE A 294 4.83 -19.07 2.40
CA PHE A 294 4.04 -18.24 1.50
C PHE A 294 2.57 -18.26 1.91
N THR A 295 2.05 -17.15 2.43
CA THR A 295 0.62 -16.99 2.80
C THR A 295 -0.16 -16.35 1.67
N LEU A 296 -0.97 -17.15 0.98
CA LEU A 296 -1.64 -16.75 -0.27
C LEU A 296 -3.13 -17.12 -0.27
N ASP A 297 -3.89 -16.47 -1.14
CA ASP A 297 -5.28 -16.84 -1.36
C ASP A 297 -5.44 -18.26 -1.94
N ASN A 298 -6.69 -18.73 -2.07
CA ASN A 298 -6.96 -20.09 -2.56
C ASN A 298 -7.14 -20.19 -4.07
N ALA A 299 -6.67 -19.22 -4.86
CA ALA A 299 -6.63 -19.33 -6.30
C ALA A 299 -5.73 -20.50 -6.74
N LYS A 300 -6.15 -21.22 -7.79
CA LYS A 300 -5.40 -22.37 -8.33
C LYS A 300 -3.99 -21.97 -8.78
N ASN A 301 -3.84 -20.79 -9.37
CA ASN A 301 -2.55 -20.31 -9.88
C ASN A 301 -1.53 -20.14 -8.76
N ASN A 302 -1.96 -19.91 -7.52
CA ASN A 302 -1.08 -19.83 -6.35
C ASN A 302 -0.53 -21.18 -5.90
N ASP A 303 -1.22 -22.30 -6.18
CA ASP A 303 -0.62 -23.64 -5.98
C ASP A 303 0.55 -23.84 -6.96
N THR A 304 0.36 -23.49 -8.23
CA THR A 304 1.39 -23.56 -9.27
C THR A 304 2.54 -22.60 -9.03
N ALA A 305 2.26 -21.37 -8.59
CA ALA A 305 3.29 -20.35 -8.33
C ALA A 305 4.26 -20.79 -7.22
N VAL A 306 3.76 -21.30 -6.10
CA VAL A 306 4.63 -21.76 -5.00
C VAL A 306 5.39 -23.03 -5.38
N ALA A 307 4.81 -23.91 -6.21
CA ALA A 307 5.54 -25.05 -6.75
C ALA A 307 6.70 -24.61 -7.66
N ALA A 308 6.47 -23.64 -8.55
CA ALA A 308 7.51 -23.08 -9.41
C ALA A 308 8.61 -22.37 -8.60
N LEU A 309 8.26 -21.58 -7.58
CA LEU A 309 9.22 -21.00 -6.64
C LEU A 309 10.02 -22.08 -5.90
N GLY A 310 9.38 -23.18 -5.53
CA GLY A 310 10.04 -24.33 -4.90
C GLY A 310 11.09 -24.99 -5.80
N HIS A 311 10.86 -25.03 -7.11
CA HIS A 311 11.87 -25.46 -8.08
C HIS A 311 13.04 -24.50 -8.20
N VAL A 312 12.78 -23.18 -8.18
CA VAL A 312 13.83 -22.14 -8.29
C VAL A 312 14.71 -22.11 -7.04
N PHE A 313 14.11 -22.20 -5.85
CA PHE A 313 14.80 -22.01 -4.57
C PHE A 313 14.97 -23.30 -3.75
N ASN A 314 14.75 -24.46 -4.37
CA ASN A 314 14.96 -25.79 -3.79
C ASN A 314 14.19 -26.05 -2.47
N PHE A 315 12.87 -25.91 -2.50
CA PHE A 315 11.99 -26.30 -1.40
C PHE A 315 10.71 -27.00 -1.88
N GLU A 316 10.04 -27.73 -0.98
CA GLU A 316 8.78 -28.38 -1.30
C GLU A 316 7.59 -27.41 -1.20
N GLY A 317 7.05 -27.01 -2.35
CA GLY A 317 6.06 -25.92 -2.43
C GLY A 317 4.80 -26.13 -1.58
N LYS A 318 4.25 -27.35 -1.55
CA LYS A 318 3.04 -27.65 -0.74
C LYS A 318 3.26 -27.42 0.75
N GLN A 319 4.42 -27.85 1.26
CA GLN A 319 4.76 -27.73 2.68
C GLN A 319 5.08 -26.29 3.10
N ARG A 320 5.27 -25.37 2.16
CA ARG A 320 5.52 -23.94 2.46
C ARG A 320 4.37 -23.05 2.04
N ARG A 321 3.23 -23.62 1.63
CA ARG A 321 2.06 -22.86 1.19
C ARG A 321 1.01 -22.78 2.29
N VAL A 322 0.91 -21.61 2.91
CA VAL A 322 -0.14 -21.27 3.87
C VAL A 322 -1.34 -20.73 3.10
N ARG A 323 -2.51 -21.31 3.33
CA ARG A 323 -3.78 -20.84 2.76
C ARG A 323 -4.31 -19.71 3.63
N CYS A 324 -4.55 -18.55 3.02
CA CYS A 324 -5.07 -17.36 3.69
C CYS A 324 -6.42 -17.66 4.35
N PHE A 325 -6.47 -17.54 5.67
CA PHE A 325 -7.65 -17.85 6.47
C PHE A 325 -8.85 -16.98 6.09
N GLY A 326 -8.68 -15.66 5.96
CA GLY A 326 -9.76 -14.75 5.56
C GLY A 326 -10.39 -15.11 4.21
N HIS A 327 -9.58 -15.56 3.25
CA HIS A 327 -10.10 -16.02 1.96
C HIS A 327 -10.90 -17.34 2.10
N ILE A 328 -10.48 -18.26 2.97
CA ILE A 328 -11.24 -19.47 3.29
C ILE A 328 -12.60 -19.08 3.88
N ILE A 329 -12.62 -18.19 4.87
CA ILE A 329 -13.86 -17.74 5.50
C ILE A 329 -14.78 -17.04 4.50
N ASN A 330 -14.24 -16.22 3.59
CA ASN A 330 -15.03 -15.63 2.51
C ASN A 330 -15.71 -16.71 1.65
N LEU A 331 -14.98 -17.77 1.26
CA LEU A 331 -15.54 -18.86 0.46
C LEU A 331 -16.60 -19.67 1.22
N VAL A 332 -16.42 -19.88 2.53
CA VAL A 332 -17.38 -20.58 3.39
C VAL A 332 -18.63 -19.73 3.58
N ALA A 333 -18.48 -18.44 3.88
CA ALA A 333 -19.59 -17.51 4.05
C ALA A 333 -20.39 -17.33 2.76
N LYS A 334 -19.72 -17.26 1.60
CA LYS A 334 -20.40 -17.26 0.29
C LYS A 334 -21.19 -18.57 0.06
N ALA A 335 -20.65 -19.72 0.42
CA ALA A 335 -21.39 -21.00 0.32
C ALA A 335 -22.59 -21.04 1.28
N LEU A 336 -22.44 -20.50 2.49
CA LEU A 336 -23.49 -20.38 3.50
C LEU A 336 -24.60 -19.40 3.06
N LEU A 337 -24.27 -18.27 2.44
CA LEU A 337 -25.26 -17.27 2.06
C LEU A 337 -26.00 -17.61 0.76
N PHE A 338 -25.29 -18.23 -0.20
CA PHE A 338 -25.74 -18.26 -1.60
C PHE A 338 -25.78 -19.66 -2.23
N GLY A 339 -25.26 -20.68 -1.55
CA GLY A 339 -25.28 -22.06 -2.02
C GLY A 339 -24.18 -22.41 -3.04
N LYS A 340 -24.45 -23.35 -3.95
CA LYS A 340 -23.47 -23.93 -4.90
C LYS A 340 -23.23 -23.09 -6.18
N ASP A 341 -24.18 -22.24 -6.58
CA ASP A 341 -24.19 -21.56 -7.89
C ASP A 341 -23.80 -20.08 -7.81
N ASN A 342 -22.74 -19.77 -7.06
CA ASN A 342 -22.30 -18.38 -6.84
C ASN A 342 -21.78 -17.69 -8.11
N GLU A 343 -21.25 -18.44 -9.08
CA GLU A 343 -20.71 -17.91 -10.33
C GLU A 343 -21.79 -17.58 -11.36
N VAL A 344 -22.96 -18.25 -11.32
CA VAL A 344 -24.12 -17.94 -12.17
C VAL A 344 -24.60 -16.51 -11.90
N PHE A 345 -24.50 -16.08 -10.64
CA PHE A 345 -24.94 -14.77 -10.17
C PHE A 345 -24.14 -13.59 -10.75
N LYS A 346 -22.82 -13.75 -10.93
CA LYS A 346 -21.97 -12.72 -11.55
C LYS A 346 -22.31 -12.48 -13.02
N SER A 347 -22.77 -13.53 -13.71
CA SER A 347 -23.18 -13.43 -15.12
C SER A 347 -24.56 -12.78 -15.31
N GLU A 348 -25.42 -12.83 -14.28
CA GLU A 348 -26.80 -12.32 -14.29
C GLU A 348 -26.91 -10.84 -13.85
N GLU A 349 -25.80 -10.21 -13.46
CA GLU A 349 -25.66 -8.78 -13.11
C GLU A 349 -26.04 -7.82 -14.27
N ARG A 350 -26.13 -8.35 -15.50
CA ARG A 350 -26.53 -7.62 -16.72
C ARG A 350 -28.04 -7.62 -16.99
N LEU A 351 -28.87 -8.12 -16.07
CA LEU A 351 -30.32 -8.09 -16.23
C LEU A 351 -30.84 -6.66 -16.03
N ASP A 352 -31.23 -6.03 -17.14
CA ASP A 352 -31.69 -4.63 -17.25
C ASP A 352 -33.13 -4.39 -16.74
N LEU A 353 -33.70 -5.30 -15.95
CA LEU A 353 -35.10 -5.26 -15.49
C LEU A 353 -35.22 -5.53 -13.98
N ASP A 354 -35.67 -4.53 -13.23
CA ASP A 354 -35.82 -4.56 -11.76
C ASP A 354 -36.60 -5.78 -11.22
N LEU A 355 -37.61 -6.26 -11.94
CA LEU A 355 -38.43 -7.42 -11.54
C LEU A 355 -37.67 -8.76 -11.64
N ALA A 356 -36.84 -8.95 -12.68
CA ALA A 356 -36.05 -10.17 -12.82
C ALA A 356 -35.00 -10.29 -11.72
N ARG A 357 -34.39 -9.14 -11.36
CA ARG A 357 -33.45 -9.03 -10.25
C ARG A 357 -34.13 -9.31 -8.90
N HIS A 358 -35.32 -8.77 -8.69
CA HIS A 358 -36.10 -9.04 -7.48
C HIS A 358 -36.39 -10.54 -7.30
N ASP A 359 -36.87 -11.21 -8.36
CA ASP A 359 -37.19 -12.65 -8.32
C ASP A 359 -35.96 -13.53 -8.10
N LEU A 360 -34.80 -13.13 -8.62
CA LEU A 360 -33.53 -13.80 -8.38
C LEU A 360 -33.18 -13.80 -6.89
N TRP A 361 -33.30 -12.64 -6.24
CA TRP A 361 -33.07 -12.52 -4.80
C TRP A 361 -34.13 -13.24 -3.98
N ARG A 362 -35.42 -13.13 -4.34
CA ARG A 362 -36.52 -13.84 -3.66
C ARG A 362 -36.26 -15.35 -3.54
N LYS A 363 -35.64 -15.98 -4.56
CA LYS A 363 -35.30 -17.41 -4.56
C LYS A 363 -34.25 -17.82 -3.53
N ARG A 364 -33.53 -16.87 -2.93
CA ARG A 364 -32.53 -17.08 -1.86
C ARG A 364 -33.14 -17.07 -0.46
N GLY A 365 -34.46 -17.20 -0.37
CA GLY A 365 -35.19 -17.31 0.88
C GLY A 365 -35.17 -16.01 1.69
N PRO A 366 -35.15 -16.10 3.03
CA PRO A 366 -35.30 -14.95 3.93
C PRO A 366 -34.30 -13.81 3.69
N ILE A 367 -33.01 -14.14 3.46
CA ILE A 367 -31.97 -13.13 3.23
C ILE A 367 -32.25 -12.34 1.94
N GLY A 368 -32.72 -13.01 0.89
CA GLY A 368 -33.03 -12.37 -0.38
C GLY A 368 -34.28 -11.50 -0.35
N LYS A 369 -35.31 -11.91 0.42
CA LYS A 369 -36.45 -11.02 0.73
C LYS A 369 -35.99 -9.77 1.47
N LEU A 370 -35.09 -9.92 2.46
CA LEU A 370 -34.53 -8.80 3.20
C LEU A 370 -33.73 -7.87 2.28
N HIS A 371 -32.88 -8.40 1.39
CA HIS A 371 -32.17 -7.64 0.37
C HIS A 371 -33.15 -6.76 -0.42
N ASN A 372 -34.20 -7.35 -0.97
CA ASN A 372 -35.19 -6.62 -1.76
C ASN A 372 -35.86 -5.48 -0.98
N LEU A 373 -36.24 -5.73 0.28
CA LEU A 373 -36.84 -4.71 1.16
C LEU A 373 -35.86 -3.56 1.45
N VAL A 374 -34.62 -3.89 1.81
CA VAL A 374 -33.58 -2.91 2.15
C VAL A 374 -33.23 -2.03 0.95
N HIS A 375 -33.04 -2.62 -0.23
CA HIS A 375 -32.75 -1.86 -1.45
C HIS A 375 -33.92 -0.97 -1.86
N TRP A 376 -35.16 -1.43 -1.71
CA TRP A 376 -36.34 -0.60 -1.98
C TRP A 376 -36.41 0.63 -1.07
N ILE A 377 -36.15 0.47 0.23
CA ILE A 377 -36.10 1.59 1.18
C ILE A 377 -34.95 2.54 0.85
N HIS A 378 -33.75 2.00 0.62
CA HIS A 378 -32.54 2.80 0.35
C HIS A 378 -32.68 3.66 -0.92
N GLN A 379 -33.40 3.18 -1.93
CA GLN A 379 -33.62 3.92 -3.18
C GLN A 379 -34.65 5.06 -3.05
N SER A 380 -35.34 5.19 -1.92
CA SER A 380 -36.40 6.19 -1.71
C SER A 380 -36.10 7.08 -0.51
N ASP A 381 -35.86 8.36 -0.77
CA ASP A 381 -35.72 9.37 0.28
C ASP A 381 -36.97 9.42 1.16
N ARG A 382 -38.17 9.33 0.56
CA ARG A 382 -39.45 9.31 1.31
C ARG A 382 -39.45 8.20 2.36
N LEU A 383 -39.15 6.97 1.96
CA LEU A 383 -39.17 5.81 2.85
C LEU A 383 -38.08 5.92 3.91
N THR A 384 -36.90 6.41 3.53
CA THR A 384 -35.79 6.67 4.47
C THR A 384 -36.20 7.67 5.55
N TYR A 385 -36.83 8.80 5.19
CA TYR A 385 -37.31 9.77 6.16
C TYR A 385 -38.47 9.24 7.01
N MET A 386 -39.39 8.48 6.42
CA MET A 386 -40.48 7.83 7.18
C MET A 386 -39.94 6.84 8.22
N LEU A 387 -38.95 6.02 7.87
CA LEU A 387 -38.30 5.10 8.79
C LEU A 387 -37.60 5.83 9.94
N ARG A 388 -36.95 6.97 9.66
CA ARG A 388 -36.35 7.82 10.70
C ARG A 388 -37.42 8.41 11.62
N ASP A 389 -38.56 8.81 11.08
CA ASP A 389 -39.66 9.38 11.87
C ASP A 389 -40.33 8.33 12.77
N LEU A 390 -40.49 7.09 12.31
CA LEU A 390 -40.95 5.98 13.14
C LEU A 390 -40.03 5.75 14.35
N GLN A 391 -38.72 5.78 14.13
CA GLN A 391 -37.72 5.69 15.22
C GLN A 391 -37.85 6.86 16.20
N ARG A 392 -37.91 8.11 15.71
CA ARG A 392 -38.03 9.32 16.56
C ARG A 392 -39.31 9.32 17.40
N LYS A 393 -40.41 8.80 16.85
CA LYS A 393 -41.69 8.70 17.57
C LYS A 393 -41.60 7.75 18.75
N ARG A 394 -40.80 6.68 18.63
CA ARG A 394 -40.61 5.68 19.69
C ARG A 394 -39.57 6.10 20.71
N ASP A 395 -38.47 6.68 20.28
CA ASP A 395 -37.41 7.21 21.15
C ASP A 395 -36.72 8.42 20.49
N SER A 396 -37.08 9.62 20.93
CA SER A 396 -36.53 10.87 20.40
C SER A 396 -35.12 11.19 20.91
N THR A 397 -34.61 10.45 21.90
CA THR A 397 -33.28 10.67 22.49
C THR A 397 -32.16 10.04 21.67
N LYS A 398 -32.49 9.00 20.88
CA LYS A 398 -31.54 8.30 20.02
C LYS A 398 -31.54 8.87 18.61
N LYS A 399 -30.34 9.00 18.03
CA LYS A 399 -30.20 9.36 16.62
C LYS A 399 -30.72 8.20 15.76
N PRO A 400 -31.68 8.44 14.83
CA PRO A 400 -32.17 7.40 13.94
C PRO A 400 -31.05 6.83 13.07
N VAL A 401 -31.14 5.53 12.79
CA VAL A 401 -30.24 4.83 11.88
C VAL A 401 -30.97 4.42 10.61
N ASP A 402 -30.27 4.42 9.48
CA ASP A 402 -30.82 3.99 8.20
C ASP A 402 -30.62 2.50 7.97
N VAL A 403 -31.26 1.95 6.94
CA VAL A 403 -30.91 0.59 6.47
C VAL A 403 -29.47 0.56 5.94
N VAL A 404 -28.83 -0.61 5.96
CA VAL A 404 -27.50 -0.84 5.39
C VAL A 404 -27.65 -1.76 4.20
N THR A 405 -27.24 -1.32 3.02
CA THR A 405 -27.24 -2.14 1.81
C THR A 405 -26.06 -3.10 1.82
N ASP A 406 -26.32 -4.30 1.32
CA ASP A 406 -25.32 -5.32 1.04
C ASP A 406 -24.69 -5.12 -0.36
N ASN A 407 -23.47 -5.61 -0.51
CA ASN A 407 -22.77 -5.81 -1.76
C ASN A 407 -22.65 -7.32 -2.02
N MET A 408 -23.09 -7.73 -3.22
CA MET A 408 -23.16 -9.12 -3.69
C MET A 408 -21.84 -9.88 -3.55
N THR A 409 -20.71 -9.20 -3.70
CA THR A 409 -19.37 -9.80 -3.69
C THR A 409 -18.80 -10.04 -2.29
N GLN A 410 -19.40 -9.45 -1.25
CA GLN A 410 -18.81 -9.40 0.09
C GLN A 410 -19.78 -9.83 1.19
N TRP A 411 -19.53 -10.99 1.79
CA TRP A 411 -20.38 -11.55 2.85
C TRP A 411 -20.54 -10.63 4.09
N LEU A 412 -19.50 -9.86 4.44
CA LEU A 412 -19.54 -8.96 5.60
C LEU A 412 -20.61 -7.87 5.44
N SER A 413 -20.87 -7.43 4.20
CA SER A 413 -21.93 -6.45 3.93
C SER A 413 -23.32 -7.04 4.17
N HIS A 414 -23.53 -8.33 3.86
CA HIS A 414 -24.77 -9.05 4.16
C HIS A 414 -24.97 -9.21 5.67
N TYR A 415 -23.89 -9.53 6.39
CA TYR A 415 -23.91 -9.54 7.86
C TYR A 415 -24.32 -8.17 8.42
N LYS A 416 -23.69 -7.07 7.96
CA LYS A 416 -24.04 -5.70 8.39
C LYS A 416 -25.50 -5.34 8.05
N MET A 417 -26.01 -5.75 6.89
CA MET A 417 -27.41 -5.58 6.50
C MET A 417 -28.33 -6.29 7.49
N MET A 418 -28.09 -7.58 7.78
CA MET A 418 -28.91 -8.36 8.72
C MET A 418 -28.84 -7.79 10.14
N ASP A 419 -27.65 -7.43 10.61
CA ASP A 419 -27.45 -6.83 11.94
C ASP A 419 -28.24 -5.52 12.08
N ARG A 420 -28.19 -4.66 11.05
CA ARG A 420 -28.98 -3.42 11.02
C ARG A 420 -30.48 -3.70 10.91
N ALA A 421 -30.90 -4.66 10.11
CA ALA A 421 -32.30 -4.99 9.91
C ALA A 421 -32.95 -5.52 11.19
N LEU A 422 -32.24 -6.37 11.94
CA LEU A 422 -32.73 -6.89 13.23
C LEU A 422 -32.87 -5.78 14.28
N LEU A 423 -31.97 -4.80 14.29
CA LEU A 423 -32.11 -3.59 15.12
C LEU A 423 -33.34 -2.76 14.71
N LEU A 424 -33.69 -2.77 13.42
CA LEU A 424 -34.79 -2.00 12.85
C LEU A 424 -36.10 -2.80 12.72
N HIS A 425 -36.15 -4.05 13.18
CA HIS A 425 -37.21 -5.01 12.89
C HIS A 425 -38.62 -4.44 13.05
N ASP A 426 -38.97 -3.98 14.27
CA ASP A 426 -40.29 -3.41 14.55
C ASP A 426 -40.63 -2.21 13.63
N PHE A 427 -39.63 -1.38 13.32
CA PHE A 427 -39.83 -0.18 12.49
C PHE A 427 -39.98 -0.52 11.01
N LEU A 428 -39.34 -1.60 10.55
CA LEU A 428 -39.50 -2.12 9.19
C LEU A 428 -40.90 -2.71 9.01
N ASP A 429 -41.40 -3.45 9.99
CA ASP A 429 -42.77 -3.98 9.98
C ASP A 429 -43.81 -2.83 9.98
N ASP A 430 -43.63 -1.82 10.84
CA ASP A 430 -44.48 -0.63 10.86
C ASP A 430 -44.47 0.11 9.51
N LEU A 431 -43.29 0.29 8.91
CA LEU A 431 -43.13 0.96 7.61
C LEU A 431 -43.85 0.17 6.51
N VAL A 432 -43.63 -1.14 6.44
CA VAL A 432 -44.28 -2.03 5.46
C VAL A 432 -45.80 -1.97 5.60
N ALA A 433 -46.32 -2.04 6.82
CA ALA A 433 -47.76 -1.96 7.07
C ALA A 433 -48.37 -0.61 6.64
N LEU A 434 -47.68 0.51 6.94
CA LEU A 434 -48.12 1.84 6.50
C LEU A 434 -48.16 1.95 4.98
N GLU A 435 -47.12 1.47 4.30
CA GLU A 435 -47.02 1.53 2.84
C GLU A 435 -48.07 0.64 2.17
N GLN A 436 -48.26 -0.60 2.66
CA GLN A 436 -49.35 -1.47 2.18
C GLN A 436 -50.73 -0.82 2.34
N PHE A 437 -50.97 -0.13 3.46
CA PHE A 437 -52.20 0.60 3.69
C PHE A 437 -52.38 1.76 2.70
N GLU A 438 -51.33 2.56 2.43
CA GLU A 438 -51.37 3.66 1.47
C GLU A 438 -51.67 3.18 0.03
N TYR A 439 -51.04 2.09 -0.41
CA TYR A 439 -51.30 1.48 -1.72
C TYR A 439 -52.73 0.93 -1.83
N THR A 440 -53.24 0.32 -0.76
CA THR A 440 -54.63 -0.17 -0.72
C THR A 440 -55.63 0.99 -0.73
N ARG A 441 -55.36 2.06 0.02
CA ARG A 441 -56.21 3.26 0.11
C ARG A 441 -56.27 4.04 -1.20
N SER A 442 -55.14 4.12 -1.92
CA SER A 442 -55.03 4.89 -3.17
C SER A 442 -55.75 4.25 -4.38
N ARG A 443 -56.39 3.08 -4.21
CA ARG A 443 -57.00 2.28 -5.30
C ARG A 443 -56.02 1.95 -6.43
N SER A 444 -54.72 1.97 -6.14
CA SER A 444 -53.67 1.51 -7.05
C SER A 444 -53.91 0.03 -7.40
N LYS A 445 -53.62 -0.40 -8.63
CA LYS A 445 -53.82 -1.82 -8.99
C LYS A 445 -52.80 -2.65 -8.21
N LYS A 446 -53.14 -3.88 -7.78
CA LYS A 446 -52.20 -4.78 -7.07
C LYS A 446 -50.90 -5.03 -7.86
N LYS A 447 -50.91 -4.87 -9.18
CA LYS A 447 -49.73 -4.93 -10.06
C LYS A 447 -48.77 -3.73 -9.94
N ASP A 448 -49.27 -2.59 -9.48
CA ASP A 448 -48.50 -1.34 -9.32
C ASP A 448 -47.80 -1.28 -7.95
N MET A 449 -48.11 -2.22 -7.05
CA MET A 449 -47.46 -2.37 -5.75
C MET A 449 -46.05 -2.98 -5.91
N PRO A 450 -45.02 -2.40 -5.24
CA PRO A 450 -43.68 -2.98 -5.18
C PRO A 450 -43.71 -4.46 -4.80
N ALA A 451 -42.88 -5.27 -5.46
CA ALA A 451 -42.90 -6.72 -5.28
C ALA A 451 -42.60 -7.13 -3.83
N CYS A 452 -41.71 -6.43 -3.14
CA CYS A 452 -41.37 -6.65 -1.74
C CYS A 452 -42.51 -6.36 -0.74
N LEU A 453 -43.58 -5.68 -1.16
CA LEU A 453 -44.78 -5.42 -0.33
C LEU A 453 -45.91 -6.41 -0.59
N ARG A 454 -45.75 -7.36 -1.53
CA ARG A 454 -46.77 -8.36 -1.83
C ARG A 454 -46.75 -9.45 -0.77
N ASP A 455 -47.91 -10.00 -0.43
CA ASP A 455 -48.09 -11.03 0.60
C ASP A 455 -47.09 -12.21 0.47
N SER A 456 -46.75 -12.56 -0.77
CA SER A 456 -45.79 -13.63 -1.08
C SER A 456 -44.35 -13.33 -0.66
N ASP A 457 -43.97 -12.06 -0.56
CA ASP A 457 -42.60 -11.54 -0.41
C ASP A 457 -42.33 -10.93 0.96
N LEU A 458 -43.36 -10.81 1.80
CA LEU A 458 -43.21 -10.32 3.16
C LEU A 458 -42.29 -11.24 3.98
N LEU A 459 -41.53 -10.60 4.87
CA LEU A 459 -40.77 -11.29 5.91
C LEU A 459 -41.74 -11.72 7.00
N THR A 460 -41.87 -13.03 7.19
CA THR A 460 -42.65 -13.64 8.27
C THR A 460 -41.81 -13.75 9.55
N GLY A 461 -42.44 -14.08 10.69
CA GLY A 461 -41.70 -14.36 11.93
C GLY A 461 -40.66 -15.49 11.79
N ASN A 462 -40.93 -16.48 10.94
CA ASN A 462 -39.97 -17.53 10.61
C ASN A 462 -38.81 -16.99 9.77
N ASP A 463 -39.07 -16.11 8.79
CA ASP A 463 -38.01 -15.47 8.00
C ASP A 463 -37.08 -14.65 8.91
N TRP A 464 -37.62 -13.88 9.84
CA TRP A 464 -36.84 -13.11 10.83
C TRP A 464 -36.02 -14.00 11.77
N THR A 465 -36.57 -15.15 12.17
CA THR A 465 -35.84 -16.15 12.94
C THR A 465 -34.63 -16.65 12.14
N VAL A 466 -34.83 -17.08 10.89
CA VAL A 466 -33.74 -17.54 10.02
C VAL A 466 -32.67 -16.45 9.80
N ILE A 467 -33.09 -15.19 9.58
CA ILE A 467 -32.18 -14.04 9.45
C ILE A 467 -31.33 -13.86 10.71
N SER A 468 -31.94 -13.94 11.89
CA SER A 468 -31.23 -13.87 13.18
C SER A 468 -30.17 -14.96 13.32
N HIS A 469 -30.48 -16.19 12.90
CA HIS A 469 -29.54 -17.30 12.96
C HIS A 469 -28.38 -17.15 11.97
N PHE A 470 -28.65 -16.76 10.72
CA PHE A 470 -27.57 -16.43 9.77
C PHE A 470 -26.66 -15.33 10.31
N ARG A 471 -27.25 -14.25 10.86
CA ARG A 471 -26.50 -13.16 11.47
C ARG A 471 -25.62 -13.67 12.62
N ASN A 472 -26.12 -14.56 13.47
CA ASN A 472 -25.35 -15.10 14.60
C ASN A 472 -24.20 -16.00 14.13
N ILE A 473 -24.41 -16.87 13.14
CA ILE A 473 -23.34 -17.67 12.53
C ILE A 473 -22.26 -16.74 11.95
N LEU A 474 -22.65 -15.74 11.16
CA LEU A 474 -21.72 -14.80 10.54
C LEU A 474 -20.99 -13.91 11.55
N LYS A 475 -21.57 -13.63 12.72
CA LYS A 475 -20.86 -12.96 13.82
C LYS A 475 -19.67 -13.79 14.30
N HIS A 476 -19.80 -15.10 14.40
CA HIS A 476 -18.67 -15.98 14.75
C HIS A 476 -17.57 -15.93 13.68
N PHE A 477 -17.95 -15.86 12.41
CA PHE A 477 -17.02 -15.72 11.30
C PHE A 477 -16.29 -14.36 11.34
N GLU A 478 -17.01 -13.28 11.63
CA GLU A 478 -16.43 -11.93 11.78
C GLU A 478 -15.42 -11.91 12.94
N ASN A 479 -15.77 -12.50 14.07
CA ASN A 479 -14.87 -12.60 15.22
C ASN A 479 -13.60 -13.39 14.88
N ALA A 480 -13.72 -14.51 14.16
CA ALA A 480 -12.58 -15.30 13.74
C ALA A 480 -11.66 -14.54 12.76
N ILE A 481 -12.22 -13.78 11.82
CA ILE A 481 -11.42 -12.91 10.93
C ILE A 481 -10.72 -11.83 11.74
N LYS A 482 -11.43 -11.09 12.60
CA LYS A 482 -10.83 -10.04 13.45
C LYS A 482 -9.69 -10.58 14.32
N ALA A 483 -9.82 -11.82 14.79
CA ALA A 483 -8.77 -12.47 15.58
C ALA A 483 -7.53 -12.81 14.74
N LEU A 484 -7.70 -13.16 13.46
CA LEU A 484 -6.63 -13.69 12.59
C LEU A 484 -6.14 -12.70 11.51
N GLU A 485 -6.75 -11.52 11.34
CA GLU A 485 -6.30 -10.51 10.36
C GLU A 485 -5.14 -9.62 10.85
N GLY A 486 -4.72 -9.79 12.10
CA GLY A 486 -3.63 -9.03 12.70
C GLY A 486 -2.25 -9.35 12.12
N ASP A 487 -1.21 -8.82 12.75
CA ASP A 487 0.19 -8.92 12.32
C ASP A 487 1.11 -9.54 13.38
N ALA A 488 0.53 -10.26 14.34
CA ALA A 488 1.20 -10.83 15.51
C ALA A 488 1.95 -9.81 16.39
N GLN A 489 1.75 -8.50 16.18
CA GLN A 489 2.32 -7.46 17.03
C GLN A 489 1.45 -7.26 18.26
N ILE A 490 2.07 -7.26 19.43
CA ILE A 490 1.40 -6.99 20.70
C ILE A 490 1.12 -5.50 20.82
N ARG A 491 -0.15 -5.15 21.07
CA ARG A 491 -0.60 -3.77 21.26
C ARG A 491 -1.52 -3.66 22.46
N VAL A 492 -1.51 -2.51 23.12
CA VAL A 492 -2.50 -2.18 24.17
C VAL A 492 -3.82 -1.85 23.48
N ARG A 493 -4.87 -2.64 23.76
CA ARG A 493 -6.20 -2.42 23.17
C ARG A 493 -7.15 -1.72 24.15
N LYS A 494 -8.31 -1.27 23.65
CA LYS A 494 -9.39 -0.72 24.48
C LYS A 494 -9.69 -1.69 25.63
N GLY A 495 -9.52 -1.23 26.87
CA GLY A 495 -9.60 -2.06 28.07
C GLY A 495 -8.25 -2.37 28.75
N GLY A 496 -7.13 -1.91 28.18
CA GLY A 496 -5.80 -1.99 28.80
C GLY A 496 -5.05 -3.31 28.61
N ASN A 497 -5.68 -4.31 27.96
CA ASN A 497 -5.08 -5.61 27.74
C ASN A 497 -4.07 -5.58 26.58
N LEU A 498 -2.92 -6.23 26.80
CA LEU A 498 -1.92 -6.52 25.76
C LEU A 498 -2.37 -7.76 24.99
N VAL A 499 -2.67 -7.62 23.70
CA VAL A 499 -3.13 -8.73 22.86
C VAL A 499 -2.42 -8.69 21.52
N ALA A 500 -2.00 -9.86 21.04
CA ALA A 500 -1.59 -10.08 19.66
C ALA A 500 -2.75 -10.71 18.88
N TYR A 501 -2.96 -10.25 17.64
CA TYR A 501 -3.90 -10.85 16.69
C TYR A 501 -3.12 -11.28 15.44
N GLY A 502 -3.68 -12.21 14.66
CA GLY A 502 -3.03 -12.68 13.43
C GLY A 502 -1.89 -13.65 13.69
N THR A 503 -2.13 -14.61 14.57
CA THR A 503 -1.18 -15.59 15.09
C THR A 503 -1.40 -16.96 14.42
N ALA A 504 -0.32 -17.65 14.07
CA ALA A 504 -0.43 -18.94 13.37
C ALA A 504 -1.06 -20.06 14.23
N TRP A 505 -0.88 -20.00 15.55
CA TRP A 505 -1.35 -21.03 16.48
C TRP A 505 -2.86 -21.01 16.73
N ASP A 506 -3.55 -19.91 16.38
CA ASP A 506 -5.01 -19.80 16.55
C ASP A 506 -5.80 -20.35 15.35
N ILE A 507 -5.11 -20.74 14.26
CA ILE A 507 -5.77 -21.18 13.03
C ILE A 507 -6.57 -22.46 13.24
N ILE A 508 -5.95 -23.53 13.78
CA ILE A 508 -6.65 -24.81 14.00
C ILE A 508 -7.83 -24.62 14.96
N GLN A 509 -7.60 -23.89 16.06
CA GLN A 509 -8.63 -23.57 17.04
C GLN A 509 -9.82 -22.82 16.41
N ALA A 510 -9.56 -21.88 15.50
CA ALA A 510 -10.61 -21.17 14.77
C ALA A 510 -11.42 -22.10 13.85
N PHE A 511 -10.79 -23.08 13.21
CA PHE A 511 -11.52 -24.08 12.43
C PHE A 511 -12.42 -24.96 13.30
N GLU A 512 -11.89 -25.50 14.41
CA GLU A 512 -12.65 -26.32 15.37
C GLU A 512 -13.87 -25.54 15.88
N TYR A 513 -13.63 -24.31 16.32
CA TYR A 513 -14.67 -23.42 16.81
C TYR A 513 -15.78 -23.19 15.78
N LEU A 514 -15.42 -22.86 14.54
CA LEU A 514 -16.40 -22.56 13.49
C LEU A 514 -17.14 -23.81 12.99
N LEU A 515 -16.48 -24.97 12.96
CA LEU A 515 -17.13 -26.25 12.63
C LEU A 515 -18.19 -26.59 13.69
N GLU A 516 -17.87 -26.46 14.97
CA GLU A 516 -18.79 -26.67 16.09
C GLU A 516 -20.01 -25.73 16.00
N ARG A 517 -19.80 -24.42 15.75
CA ARG A 517 -20.90 -23.46 15.58
C ARG A 517 -21.80 -23.80 14.38
N LEU A 518 -21.22 -24.35 13.30
CA LEU A 518 -22.01 -24.80 12.16
C LEU A 518 -22.76 -26.10 12.45
N GLU A 519 -22.23 -27.00 13.28
CA GLU A 519 -22.94 -28.20 13.74
C GLU A 519 -24.15 -27.84 14.62
N GLU A 520 -23.98 -26.91 15.56
CA GLU A 520 -25.10 -26.35 16.33
C GLU A 520 -26.18 -25.76 15.41
N ALA A 521 -25.77 -25.04 14.35
CA ALA A 521 -26.70 -24.49 13.37
C ALA A 521 -27.43 -25.58 12.55
N LYS A 522 -26.79 -26.73 12.30
CA LYS A 522 -27.46 -27.88 11.65
C LYS A 522 -28.52 -28.49 12.55
N GLU A 523 -28.25 -28.64 13.84
CA GLU A 523 -29.24 -29.15 14.79
C GLU A 523 -30.43 -28.19 14.89
N PHE A 524 -30.17 -26.89 15.02
CA PHE A 524 -31.21 -25.88 15.02
C PHE A 524 -32.07 -25.90 13.74
N ALA A 525 -31.46 -26.14 12.57
CA ALA A 525 -32.19 -26.18 11.32
C ALA A 525 -33.29 -27.26 11.29
N LYS A 526 -33.18 -28.32 12.09
CA LYS A 526 -34.19 -29.40 12.17
C LYS A 526 -35.48 -28.95 12.86
N ASP A 527 -35.38 -27.97 13.76
CA ASP A 527 -36.49 -27.51 14.60
C ASP A 527 -37.25 -26.32 13.98
N VAL A 528 -36.74 -25.74 12.89
CA VAL A 528 -37.35 -24.60 12.21
C VAL A 528 -38.28 -25.05 11.08
N PRO A 529 -39.58 -24.65 11.09
CA PRO A 529 -40.48 -24.92 9.98
C PRO A 529 -40.00 -24.26 8.67
N ASP A 530 -40.17 -24.95 7.54
CA ASP A 530 -39.80 -24.46 6.20
C ASP A 530 -38.31 -24.02 6.07
N SER A 531 -37.42 -24.66 6.85
CA SER A 531 -36.00 -24.32 6.93
C SER A 531 -35.13 -24.93 5.83
N GLU A 532 -35.69 -25.62 4.83
CA GLU A 532 -34.93 -26.39 3.84
C GLU A 532 -33.76 -25.61 3.24
N HIS A 533 -34.01 -24.36 2.83
CA HIS A 533 -32.97 -23.47 2.29
C HIS A 533 -31.90 -23.15 3.33
N PHE A 534 -32.27 -22.86 4.57
CA PHE A 534 -31.33 -22.60 5.66
C PHE A 534 -30.48 -23.84 5.99
N ALA A 535 -31.12 -25.01 6.13
CA ALA A 535 -30.46 -26.28 6.41
C ALA A 535 -29.44 -26.66 5.32
N ILE A 536 -29.85 -26.56 4.04
CA ILE A 536 -28.97 -26.81 2.90
C ILE A 536 -27.77 -25.86 2.93
N ASN A 537 -28.00 -24.58 3.16
CA ASN A 537 -26.95 -23.58 3.17
C ASN A 537 -25.94 -23.77 4.31
N VAL A 538 -26.40 -24.08 5.53
CA VAL A 538 -25.52 -24.40 6.66
C VAL A 538 -24.68 -25.63 6.33
N GLU A 539 -25.28 -26.67 5.75
CA GLU A 539 -24.57 -27.88 5.33
C GLU A 539 -23.51 -27.59 4.25
N LEU A 540 -23.79 -26.70 3.30
CA LEU A 540 -22.83 -26.28 2.28
C LEU A 540 -21.67 -25.47 2.88
N GLY A 541 -21.95 -24.57 3.82
CA GLY A 541 -20.94 -23.86 4.59
C GLY A 541 -20.04 -24.84 5.33
N TRP A 542 -20.62 -25.77 6.10
CA TRP A 542 -19.87 -26.77 6.85
C TRP A 542 -18.98 -27.63 5.96
N LYS A 543 -19.51 -28.18 4.86
CA LYS A 543 -18.73 -28.97 3.89
C LYS A 543 -17.58 -28.17 3.28
N LYS A 544 -17.79 -26.89 3.04
CA LYS A 544 -16.75 -25.99 2.51
C LYS A 544 -15.65 -25.76 3.55
N LEU A 545 -16.00 -25.57 4.82
CA LEU A 545 -15.05 -25.36 5.91
C LEU A 545 -14.24 -26.64 6.17
N GLU A 546 -14.91 -27.78 6.28
CA GLU A 546 -14.30 -29.11 6.46
C GLU A 546 -13.26 -29.41 5.37
N LYS A 547 -13.61 -29.12 4.10
CA LYS A 547 -12.68 -29.28 2.97
C LYS A 547 -11.34 -28.55 3.19
N TYR A 548 -11.37 -27.36 3.77
CA TYR A 548 -10.14 -26.59 4.04
C TYR A 548 -9.45 -27.03 5.33
N TYR A 549 -10.21 -27.46 6.32
CA TYR A 549 -9.68 -28.04 7.55
C TYR A 549 -8.84 -29.29 7.26
N ILE A 550 -9.32 -30.21 6.40
CA ILE A 550 -8.57 -31.40 5.98
C ILE A 550 -7.26 -31.03 5.25
N LYS A 551 -7.24 -29.89 4.54
CA LYS A 551 -6.06 -29.42 3.81
C LYS A 551 -4.97 -28.84 4.70
N LEU A 552 -5.22 -28.61 6.00
CA LEU A 552 -4.20 -28.10 6.90
C LEU A 552 -3.00 -29.08 6.98
N VAL A 553 -3.23 -30.39 6.83
CA VAL A 553 -2.15 -31.40 6.79
C VAL A 553 -1.12 -31.17 5.66
N GLU A 554 -1.48 -30.44 4.60
CA GLU A 554 -0.57 -30.12 3.49
C GLU A 554 0.58 -29.20 3.93
N CYS A 555 0.38 -28.36 4.97
CA CYS A 555 1.35 -27.38 5.43
C CYS A 555 1.63 -27.56 6.93
N PRO A 556 2.83 -28.00 7.31
CA PRO A 556 3.11 -28.46 8.66
C PRO A 556 3.15 -27.32 9.71
N VAL A 557 3.19 -26.06 9.28
CA VAL A 557 3.16 -24.88 10.19
C VAL A 557 1.94 -24.87 11.10
N TYR A 558 0.77 -25.29 10.61
CA TYR A 558 -0.46 -25.25 11.40
C TYR A 558 -0.34 -26.08 12.68
N TYR A 559 0.42 -27.18 12.62
CA TYR A 559 0.67 -28.05 13.75
C TYR A 559 1.86 -27.56 14.58
N ALA A 560 2.93 -27.11 13.92
CA ALA A 560 4.13 -26.64 14.59
C ALA A 560 3.89 -25.38 15.44
N ALA A 561 3.09 -24.42 14.94
CA ALA A 561 2.77 -23.21 15.68
C ALA A 561 2.03 -23.51 17.00
N VAL A 562 1.05 -24.42 16.97
CA VAL A 562 0.36 -24.89 18.19
C VAL A 562 1.33 -25.64 19.12
N ALA A 563 2.09 -26.59 18.57
CA ALA A 563 3.00 -27.42 19.34
C ALA A 563 4.14 -26.64 20.03
N LEU A 564 4.54 -25.50 19.46
CA LEU A 564 5.59 -24.63 19.99
C LEU A 564 5.03 -23.49 20.86
N HIS A 565 3.71 -23.37 20.98
CA HIS A 565 3.11 -22.45 21.93
C HIS A 565 3.17 -23.05 23.36
N PRO A 566 3.82 -22.39 24.34
CA PRO A 566 4.06 -22.95 25.67
C PRO A 566 2.78 -23.29 26.45
N ALA A 567 1.70 -22.56 26.23
CA ALA A 567 0.39 -22.85 26.85
C ALA A 567 -0.41 -23.97 26.17
N LEU A 568 -0.10 -24.31 24.91
CA LEU A 568 -0.85 -25.31 24.14
C LEU A 568 -0.06 -26.62 24.04
N ARG A 569 1.16 -26.53 23.48
CA ARG A 569 2.10 -27.62 23.24
C ARG A 569 1.46 -28.76 22.45
N LEU A 570 2.09 -29.94 22.48
CA LEU A 570 1.49 -31.16 21.93
C LEU A 570 0.27 -31.63 22.73
N GLN A 571 0.15 -31.22 23.99
CA GLN A 571 -0.94 -31.57 24.90
C GLN A 571 -2.30 -31.09 24.37
N TRP A 572 -2.36 -29.89 23.78
CA TRP A 572 -3.60 -29.39 23.18
C TRP A 572 -4.18 -30.36 22.15
N PHE A 573 -3.35 -31.01 21.33
CA PHE A 573 -3.83 -32.03 20.39
C PHE A 573 -4.37 -33.27 21.10
N GLU A 574 -3.73 -33.70 22.18
CA GLU A 574 -4.17 -34.87 22.96
C GLU A 574 -5.55 -34.65 23.58
N GLU A 575 -5.81 -33.42 24.03
CA GLU A 575 -7.07 -33.04 24.65
C GLU A 575 -8.16 -32.79 23.59
N ALA A 576 -7.88 -31.91 22.61
CA ALA A 576 -8.84 -31.53 21.57
C ALA A 576 -9.22 -32.74 20.69
N TRP A 577 -8.27 -33.63 20.42
CA TRP A 577 -8.47 -34.81 19.57
C TRP A 577 -8.40 -36.12 20.35
N ALA A 578 -8.81 -36.12 21.62
CA ALA A 578 -8.85 -37.32 22.45
C ALA A 578 -9.65 -38.48 21.81
N HIS A 579 -10.62 -38.16 20.95
CA HIS A 579 -11.45 -39.12 20.22
C HIS A 579 -10.87 -39.55 18.85
N ARG A 580 -9.72 -39.00 18.44
CA ARG A 580 -9.01 -39.27 17.16
C ARG A 580 -7.50 -39.46 17.39
N PRO A 581 -7.08 -40.56 18.05
CA PRO A 581 -5.67 -40.77 18.40
C PRO A 581 -4.74 -40.78 17.18
N GLU A 582 -5.24 -41.21 16.01
CA GLU A 582 -4.49 -41.21 14.75
C GLU A 582 -4.14 -39.78 14.28
N TRP A 583 -4.97 -38.78 14.57
CA TRP A 583 -4.67 -37.38 14.26
C TRP A 583 -3.60 -36.81 15.17
N VAL A 584 -3.62 -37.18 16.45
CA VAL A 584 -2.59 -36.80 17.42
C VAL A 584 -1.22 -37.37 17.01
N LEU A 585 -1.18 -38.64 16.60
CA LEU A 585 0.04 -39.27 16.10
C LEU A 585 0.57 -38.56 14.85
N GLU A 586 -0.31 -38.20 13.92
CA GLU A 586 0.08 -37.49 12.71
C GLU A 586 0.62 -36.08 13.00
N ALA A 587 -0.01 -35.34 13.91
CA ALA A 587 0.50 -34.04 14.36
C ALA A 587 1.90 -34.16 14.98
N ARG A 588 2.11 -35.14 15.87
CA ARG A 588 3.43 -35.42 16.46
C ARG A 588 4.47 -35.73 15.39
N ARG A 589 4.10 -36.54 14.39
CA ARG A 589 4.98 -36.90 13.26
C ARG A 589 5.35 -35.68 12.43
N ILE A 590 4.39 -34.82 12.12
CA ILE A 590 4.58 -33.59 11.34
C ILE A 590 5.54 -32.63 12.05
N VAL A 591 5.29 -32.34 13.34
CA VAL A 591 6.11 -31.40 14.11
C VAL A 591 7.53 -31.92 14.27
N ARG A 592 7.70 -33.21 14.60
CA ARG A 592 9.01 -33.85 14.69
C ARG A 592 9.74 -33.87 13.35
N GLY A 593 9.02 -34.08 12.25
CA GLY A 593 9.60 -34.06 10.91
C GLY A 593 10.25 -32.72 10.54
N ILE A 594 9.62 -31.59 10.89
CA ILE A 594 10.23 -30.26 10.69
C ILE A 594 11.48 -30.12 11.56
N TRP A 595 11.40 -30.46 12.85
CA TRP A 595 12.52 -30.36 13.77
C TRP A 595 13.74 -31.13 13.26
N GLU A 596 13.57 -32.40 12.92
CA GLU A 596 14.66 -33.29 12.49
C GLU A 596 15.28 -32.85 11.17
N ARG A 597 14.46 -32.39 10.22
CA ARG A 597 14.91 -31.99 8.88
C ARG A 597 15.62 -30.65 8.88
N ASP A 598 15.06 -29.64 9.56
CA ASP A 598 15.42 -28.24 9.34
C ASP A 598 16.20 -27.62 10.51
N TYR A 599 16.02 -28.10 11.74
CA TYR A 599 16.48 -27.36 12.94
C TYR A 599 17.43 -28.15 13.85
N LYS A 600 17.28 -29.47 13.98
CA LYS A 600 18.05 -30.30 14.92
C LYS A 600 19.57 -30.15 14.79
N SER A 601 20.05 -30.00 13.55
CA SER A 601 21.48 -29.84 13.23
C SER A 601 21.83 -28.45 12.73
N LEU A 602 20.93 -27.47 12.87
CA LEU A 602 21.14 -26.11 12.40
C LEU A 602 22.33 -25.47 13.11
N ILE A 603 23.25 -24.92 12.32
CA ILE A 603 24.39 -24.15 12.80
C ILE A 603 23.92 -22.71 12.99
N LEU A 604 23.92 -22.25 14.24
CA LEU A 604 23.56 -20.87 14.59
C LEU A 604 24.82 -20.00 14.52
N SER A 605 24.67 -18.77 14.04
CA SER A 605 25.76 -17.79 13.98
C SER A 605 26.22 -17.36 15.39
N ASP A 606 27.45 -16.87 15.53
CA ASP A 606 27.98 -16.39 16.83
C ASP A 606 27.13 -15.25 17.44
N ASP A 607 26.43 -14.47 16.61
CA ASP A 607 25.49 -13.42 17.03
C ASP A 607 24.15 -13.98 17.55
N GLU A 608 23.78 -15.20 17.15
CA GLU A 608 22.60 -15.95 17.65
C GLU A 608 22.94 -16.84 18.85
N ALA A 609 24.20 -17.24 18.99
CA ALA A 609 24.68 -18.05 20.09
C ALA A 609 24.94 -17.17 21.33
N ILE A 610 23.90 -16.91 22.14
CA ILE A 610 24.10 -16.29 23.46
C ILE A 610 25.07 -17.18 24.26
N PRO A 611 26.19 -16.65 24.81
CA PRO A 611 27.15 -17.46 25.56
C PRO A 611 26.43 -18.16 26.72
N MET A 612 26.46 -19.49 26.71
CA MET A 612 25.82 -20.33 27.72
C MET A 612 26.23 -19.87 29.13
N THR A 613 25.28 -19.44 29.94
CA THR A 613 25.52 -19.16 31.36
C THR A 613 25.74 -20.48 32.11
N ALA A 614 26.63 -20.46 33.11
CA ALA A 614 27.04 -21.66 33.86
C ALA A 614 25.88 -22.41 34.56
N THR A 615 24.71 -21.79 34.67
CA THR A 615 23.47 -22.34 35.23
C THR A 615 22.70 -23.26 34.28
N ALA A 616 23.02 -23.30 32.99
CA ALA A 616 22.34 -24.16 31.99
C ALA A 616 22.74 -25.66 32.05
N ARG A 617 23.63 -26.05 32.97
CA ARG A 617 24.09 -27.45 33.16
C ARG A 617 23.09 -28.35 33.90
N ARG A 618 21.81 -28.36 33.50
CA ARG A 618 20.83 -29.34 34.01
C ARG A 618 20.28 -30.20 32.87
N GLY A 619 21.14 -31.04 32.31
CA GLY A 619 20.77 -32.07 31.35
C GLY A 619 22.02 -32.76 30.76
N PRO A 620 21.94 -34.04 30.35
CA PRO A 620 23.05 -34.67 29.62
C PRO A 620 23.34 -33.87 28.34
N PRO A 621 24.61 -33.57 28.01
CA PRO A 621 25.00 -32.76 26.83
C PRO A 621 24.57 -33.32 25.46
N THR A 622 23.97 -34.52 25.42
CA THR A 622 23.71 -35.31 24.22
C THR A 622 22.22 -35.51 23.91
N ALA A 623 21.31 -35.02 24.76
CA ALA A 623 19.87 -35.22 24.56
C ALA A 623 19.27 -34.13 23.66
N ASP A 624 18.49 -34.57 22.68
CA ASP A 624 17.78 -33.77 21.68
C ASP A 624 16.97 -32.62 22.33
N GLU A 625 17.08 -31.38 21.82
CA GLU A 625 16.46 -30.20 22.44
C GLU A 625 14.92 -30.31 22.49
N PHE A 626 14.32 -30.86 21.44
CA PHE A 626 12.87 -31.02 21.34
C PHE A 626 12.36 -32.01 22.39
N ASP A 627 13.04 -33.15 22.55
CA ASP A 627 12.69 -34.16 23.55
C ASP A 627 12.83 -33.61 24.98
N ARG A 628 13.89 -32.83 25.24
CA ARG A 628 14.08 -32.18 26.54
C ARG A 628 12.99 -31.15 26.84
N TRP A 629 12.67 -30.27 25.89
CA TRP A 629 11.65 -29.24 26.10
C TRP A 629 10.25 -29.81 26.27
N THR A 630 9.95 -30.96 25.64
CA THR A 630 8.64 -31.62 25.75
C THR A 630 8.33 -32.05 27.19
N VAL A 631 9.35 -32.35 28.00
CA VAL A 631 9.19 -32.72 29.42
C VAL A 631 9.54 -31.58 30.39
N ASP A 632 10.13 -30.47 29.91
CA ASP A 632 10.42 -29.25 30.67
C ASP A 632 9.17 -28.35 30.73
N ILE A 633 8.20 -28.75 31.53
CA ILE A 633 6.95 -28.01 31.74
C ILE A 633 7.08 -27.16 33.02
N GLY A 634 7.13 -25.84 32.85
CA GLY A 634 7.07 -24.88 33.94
C GLY A 634 5.67 -24.75 34.54
N ALA A 635 5.56 -24.40 35.82
CA ALA A 635 4.28 -24.23 36.50
C ALA A 635 3.39 -23.16 35.86
N ASP A 636 4.00 -22.10 35.32
CA ASP A 636 3.29 -20.96 34.73
C ASP A 636 3.21 -21.04 33.19
N ASP A 637 3.68 -22.14 32.56
CA ASP A 637 3.73 -22.26 31.10
C ASP A 637 2.31 -22.21 30.48
N GLY A 638 1.29 -22.67 31.21
CA GLY A 638 -0.12 -22.67 30.81
C GLY A 638 -0.75 -21.28 30.72
N ASP A 639 -0.17 -20.27 31.38
CA ASP A 639 -0.69 -18.89 31.42
C ASP A 639 0.04 -17.96 30.45
N ILE A 640 0.99 -18.49 29.67
CA ILE A 640 1.78 -17.68 28.73
C ILE A 640 0.90 -17.20 27.57
N THR A 641 0.83 -15.88 27.42
CA THR A 641 0.13 -15.18 26.32
C THR A 641 1.08 -14.62 25.26
N ASP A 642 2.36 -14.44 25.58
CA ASP A 642 3.41 -13.98 24.67
C ASP A 642 4.45 -15.09 24.43
N PRO A 643 4.25 -15.95 23.42
CA PRO A 643 5.18 -17.04 23.13
C PRO A 643 6.54 -16.52 22.64
N PHE A 644 6.61 -15.34 22.02
CA PHE A 644 7.89 -14.76 21.60
C PHE A 644 8.76 -14.43 22.81
N GLN A 645 8.19 -13.82 23.84
CA GLN A 645 8.91 -13.55 25.09
C GLN A 645 9.37 -14.85 25.78
N TYR A 646 8.53 -15.89 25.81
CA TYR A 646 8.89 -17.20 26.34
C TYR A 646 10.13 -17.78 25.63
N TRP A 647 10.12 -17.79 24.29
CA TRP A 647 11.23 -18.34 23.52
C TRP A 647 12.51 -17.50 23.61
N GLN A 648 12.40 -16.19 23.83
CA GLN A 648 13.56 -15.34 24.14
C GLN A 648 14.23 -15.77 25.46
N LEU A 649 13.43 -16.03 26.50
CA LEU A 649 13.95 -16.49 27.80
C LEU A 649 14.56 -17.88 27.72
N LYS A 650 13.98 -18.77 26.89
CA LYS A 650 14.39 -20.16 26.73
C LYS A 650 15.53 -20.35 25.71
N GLU A 651 15.87 -19.34 24.93
CA GLU A 651 16.89 -19.43 23.86
C GLU A 651 18.24 -19.95 24.34
N SER A 652 18.74 -19.47 25.48
CA SER A 652 20.03 -19.94 26.03
C SER A 652 20.04 -21.43 26.39
N THR A 653 18.86 -22.03 26.59
CA THR A 653 18.67 -23.44 26.99
C THR A 653 18.32 -24.34 25.79
N TYR A 654 17.57 -23.79 24.83
CA TYR A 654 17.08 -24.48 23.64
C TYR A 654 17.28 -23.61 22.38
N PRO A 655 18.53 -23.32 21.98
CA PRO A 655 18.79 -22.29 20.97
C PRO A 655 18.24 -22.66 19.59
N ARG A 656 18.32 -23.92 19.18
CA ARG A 656 17.78 -24.37 17.88
C ARG A 656 16.27 -24.51 17.92
N LEU A 657 15.72 -24.98 19.03
CA LEU A 657 14.26 -25.08 19.18
C LEU A 657 13.61 -23.69 19.26
N ALA A 658 14.26 -22.74 19.94
CA ALA A 658 13.83 -21.34 19.95
C ALA A 658 13.85 -20.76 18.53
N ARG A 659 14.89 -21.03 17.73
CA ARG A 659 14.93 -20.66 16.31
C ARG A 659 13.74 -21.23 15.53
N MET A 660 13.43 -22.52 15.70
CA MET A 660 12.24 -23.14 15.09
C MET A 660 10.95 -22.44 15.52
N ALA A 661 10.80 -22.17 16.82
CA ALA A 661 9.61 -21.50 17.34
C ALA A 661 9.46 -20.09 16.78
N PHE A 662 10.54 -19.32 16.75
CA PHE A 662 10.57 -17.99 16.15
C PHE A 662 10.10 -18.01 14.70
N ASP A 663 10.66 -18.89 13.88
CA ASP A 663 10.31 -19.01 12.46
C ASP A 663 8.87 -19.53 12.25
N MET A 664 8.37 -20.44 13.09
CA MET A 664 7.00 -20.97 12.93
C MET A 664 5.93 -19.99 13.43
N LEU A 665 6.17 -19.31 14.55
CA LEU A 665 5.21 -18.43 15.20
C LEU A 665 5.07 -17.08 14.48
N SER A 666 6.07 -16.64 13.71
CA SER A 666 6.03 -15.40 12.93
C SER A 666 5.28 -15.51 11.59
N ILE A 667 4.78 -16.69 11.23
CA ILE A 667 4.07 -16.90 9.96
C ILE A 667 2.68 -16.27 10.05
N PRO A 668 2.31 -15.38 9.11
CA PRO A 668 0.99 -14.76 9.15
C PRO A 668 -0.10 -15.75 8.70
N PRO A 669 -1.27 -15.79 9.37
CA PRO A 669 -2.42 -16.60 8.97
C PRO A 669 -3.14 -16.03 7.72
N MET A 670 -2.93 -14.76 7.38
CA MET A 670 -3.64 -14.05 6.33
C MET A 670 -2.70 -13.20 5.46
N SER A 671 -3.02 -13.09 4.17
CA SER A 671 -2.36 -12.19 3.21
C SER A 671 -2.87 -10.73 3.31
N ALA A 672 -3.46 -10.37 4.44
CA ALA A 672 -4.13 -9.09 4.72
C ALA A 672 -3.25 -7.86 4.46
N GLU A 673 -1.93 -8.00 4.57
CA GLU A 673 -1.01 -6.89 4.37
C GLU A 673 -0.96 -6.43 2.90
N CYS A 674 -1.16 -7.35 1.94
CA CYS A 674 -1.28 -7.00 0.54
C CYS A 674 -2.56 -6.18 0.28
N GLU A 675 -3.69 -6.58 0.86
CA GLU A 675 -4.97 -5.86 0.76
C GLU A 675 -4.90 -4.46 1.38
N ARG A 676 -4.22 -4.33 2.53
CA ARG A 676 -3.91 -3.02 3.13
C ARG A 676 -3.08 -2.16 2.19
N ALA A 677 -2.04 -2.72 1.57
CA ALA A 677 -1.24 -2.02 0.59
C ALA A 677 -2.06 -1.57 -0.64
N PHE A 678 -3.00 -2.39 -1.12
CA PHE A 678 -3.89 -2.01 -2.23
C PHE A 678 -4.86 -0.91 -1.84
N SER A 679 -5.38 -0.94 -0.62
CA SER A 679 -6.25 0.14 -0.11
C SER A 679 -5.51 1.47 -0.11
N PHE A 680 -4.26 1.51 0.37
CA PHE A 680 -3.43 2.71 0.33
C PHE A 680 -3.02 3.10 -1.10
N ALA A 681 -2.73 2.14 -1.97
CA ALA A 681 -2.47 2.39 -3.38
C ALA A 681 -3.71 2.97 -4.10
N GLY A 682 -4.91 2.52 -3.77
CA GLY A 682 -6.18 3.06 -4.25
C GLY A 682 -6.36 4.53 -3.88
N LEU A 683 -6.01 4.91 -2.64
CA LEU A 683 -5.99 6.30 -2.20
C LEU A 683 -4.92 7.14 -2.93
N MET A 684 -3.83 6.52 -3.38
CA MET A 684 -2.79 7.17 -4.19
C MET A 684 -3.26 7.41 -5.64
N VAL A 685 -4.05 6.50 -6.22
CA VAL A 685 -4.53 6.56 -7.61
C VAL A 685 -5.91 7.22 -7.65
N THR A 686 -5.94 8.54 -7.51
CA THR A 686 -7.18 9.35 -7.62
C THR A 686 -7.40 9.87 -9.04
N ARG A 687 -8.57 10.44 -9.33
CA ARG A 687 -8.83 11.13 -10.63
C ARG A 687 -7.79 12.22 -10.93
N LEU A 688 -7.24 12.88 -9.91
CA LEU A 688 -6.18 13.90 -10.05
C LEU A 688 -4.78 13.29 -10.23
N ARG A 689 -4.61 11.99 -9.99
CA ARG A 689 -3.36 11.21 -10.09
C ARG A 689 -3.47 10.01 -11.04
N SER A 690 -4.45 10.01 -11.94
CA SER A 690 -4.76 8.85 -12.81
C SER A 690 -3.62 8.46 -13.77
N ARG A 691 -2.68 9.38 -14.04
CA ARG A 691 -1.51 9.17 -14.90
C ARG A 691 -0.25 8.68 -14.18
N LEU A 692 -0.36 8.28 -12.90
CA LEU A 692 0.77 7.65 -12.20
C LEU A 692 1.17 6.36 -12.89
N GLN A 693 2.46 6.15 -13.10
CA GLN A 693 2.97 4.88 -13.63
C GLN A 693 3.07 3.84 -12.51
N ALA A 694 2.94 2.56 -12.85
CA ALA A 694 3.02 1.44 -11.90
C ALA A 694 4.29 1.50 -11.01
N ASN A 695 5.45 1.79 -11.61
CA ASN A 695 6.72 1.95 -10.87
C ASN A 695 6.69 3.07 -9.81
N THR A 696 5.89 4.12 -10.03
CA THR A 696 5.74 5.24 -9.11
C THR A 696 4.82 4.85 -7.95
N ILE A 697 3.78 4.06 -8.23
CA ILE A 697 2.90 3.47 -7.21
C ILE A 697 3.72 2.52 -6.33
N ASN A 698 4.47 1.60 -6.95
CA ASN A 698 5.38 0.67 -6.29
C ASN A 698 6.34 1.39 -5.34
N ALA A 699 7.10 2.37 -5.85
CA ALA A 699 8.08 3.09 -5.03
C ALA A 699 7.42 3.85 -3.87
N GLY A 700 6.27 4.50 -4.11
CA GLY A 700 5.55 5.24 -3.08
C GLY A 700 5.02 4.35 -1.96
N GLN A 701 4.41 3.21 -2.29
CA GLN A 701 3.86 2.28 -1.29
C GLN A 701 4.96 1.55 -0.51
N ALA A 702 6.05 1.16 -1.19
CA ALA A 702 7.20 0.54 -0.52
C ALA A 702 7.87 1.49 0.48
N ILE A 703 8.19 2.73 0.07
CA ILE A 703 8.76 3.75 0.97
C ILE A 703 7.83 3.98 2.16
N ARG A 704 6.53 4.19 1.91
CA ARG A 704 5.55 4.39 2.97
C ARG A 704 5.56 3.23 3.98
N SER A 705 5.66 1.99 3.51
CA SER A 705 5.74 0.81 4.37
C SER A 705 7.03 0.79 5.19
N TRP A 706 8.19 1.09 4.58
CA TRP A 706 9.48 1.07 5.28
C TRP A 706 9.61 2.17 6.34
N LEU A 707 9.04 3.35 6.06
CA LEU A 707 8.95 4.45 7.02
C LEU A 707 8.09 4.08 8.21
N LYS A 708 6.89 3.52 7.98
CA LYS A 708 6.00 3.05 9.06
C LYS A 708 6.61 1.94 9.90
N ALA A 709 7.42 1.08 9.30
CA ALA A 709 8.16 0.03 10.02
C ALA A 709 9.37 0.58 10.82
N GLY A 710 9.63 1.90 10.77
CA GLY A 710 10.73 2.50 11.53
C GLY A 710 12.13 2.12 11.03
N LEU A 711 12.26 1.64 9.79
CA LEU A 711 13.53 1.14 9.25
C LEU A 711 14.51 2.25 8.82
N ILE A 712 14.05 3.51 8.79
CA ILE A 712 14.81 4.64 8.25
C ILE A 712 15.23 5.57 9.41
N PRO A 713 16.52 5.55 9.84
CA PRO A 713 16.98 6.16 11.10
C PRO A 713 16.81 7.68 11.22
N ASP A 714 16.76 8.41 10.09
CA ASP A 714 16.73 9.88 10.08
C ASP A 714 15.32 10.47 9.98
N TYR A 715 14.29 9.62 9.97
CA TYR A 715 12.91 10.04 9.79
C TYR A 715 12.15 10.14 11.13
N GLN A 716 12.54 9.33 12.11
CA GLN A 716 11.95 9.30 13.46
C GLN A 716 12.22 10.57 14.27
N GLY A 717 13.26 11.35 13.94
CA GLY A 717 13.56 12.64 14.59
C GLY A 717 12.86 13.84 13.94
N ILE A 718 12.17 13.65 12.82
CA ILE A 718 11.53 14.70 12.03
C ILE A 718 10.00 14.69 12.21
N ILE A 719 9.44 13.54 12.58
CA ILE A 719 8.04 13.36 12.91
C ILE A 719 8.03 12.82 14.34
N ASP A 720 7.81 13.70 15.31
CA ASP A 720 7.47 13.26 16.67
C ASP A 720 6.39 12.18 16.55
N ALA A 721 6.62 11.04 17.20
CA ALA A 721 5.69 9.91 17.30
C ALA A 721 4.38 10.26 18.07
N SER A 722 4.03 11.55 18.15
CA SER A 722 2.85 12.11 18.79
C SER A 722 1.78 12.58 17.80
N VAL A 723 1.97 12.41 16.49
CA VAL A 723 0.84 12.51 15.57
C VAL A 723 0.13 11.17 15.64
N ASP A 724 -0.86 11.10 16.53
CA ASP A 724 -1.69 9.94 16.81
C ASP A 724 -1.91 9.07 15.56
N ASP A 725 -1.61 7.77 15.71
CA ASP A 725 -2.00 6.71 14.77
C ASP A 725 -3.54 6.67 14.54
N ASP A 726 -4.32 7.47 15.27
CA ASP A 726 -5.76 7.64 15.14
C ASP A 726 -6.21 8.55 13.97
N VAL A 727 -5.31 9.31 13.32
CA VAL A 727 -5.73 10.23 12.23
C VAL A 727 -5.99 9.50 10.90
N PHE A 728 -5.38 8.34 10.70
CA PHE A 728 -5.76 7.40 9.65
C PHE A 728 -6.15 6.11 10.33
N PRO A 729 -7.45 5.74 10.39
CA PRO A 729 -7.84 4.53 11.07
C PRO A 729 -7.04 3.36 10.47
N GLU A 730 -6.19 2.74 11.28
CA GLU A 730 -5.66 1.40 10.99
C GLU A 730 -6.83 0.41 10.78
N GLU A 731 -7.98 0.75 11.35
CA GLU A 731 -9.31 0.29 10.94
C GLU A 731 -9.70 0.90 9.57
N VAL A 732 -8.91 0.69 8.51
CA VAL A 732 -9.59 0.37 7.26
C VAL A 732 -10.12 -1.03 7.57
N PRO A 733 -11.42 -1.20 7.83
CA PRO A 733 -11.90 -2.54 8.11
C PRO A 733 -11.44 -3.39 6.92
N HIS A 734 -11.10 -4.65 7.18
CA HIS A 734 -11.29 -5.71 6.20
C HIS A 734 -12.80 -5.78 5.92
N GLU A 735 -13.37 -4.69 5.42
CA GLU A 735 -14.31 -4.83 4.37
C GLU A 735 -13.53 -5.64 3.35
N GLY A 736 -13.84 -6.93 3.21
CA GLY A 736 -13.55 -7.68 1.99
C GLY A 736 -14.15 -6.99 0.77
N ARG A 737 -13.82 -5.70 0.57
CA ARG A 737 -13.71 -5.05 -0.69
C ARG A 737 -12.73 -5.94 -1.44
N GLU A 738 -13.28 -6.93 -2.11
CA GLU A 738 -13.06 -6.99 -3.54
C GLU A 738 -13.21 -5.55 -4.03
N VAL A 739 -12.10 -4.81 -4.02
CA VAL A 739 -12.01 -3.54 -4.72
C VAL A 739 -12.38 -3.91 -6.13
N ASP A 740 -13.51 -3.41 -6.64
CA ASP A 740 -14.00 -3.73 -7.99
C ASP A 740 -12.80 -3.79 -8.96
N GLY A 741 -12.41 -5.00 -9.37
CA GLY A 741 -11.16 -5.26 -10.09
C GLY A 741 -10.24 -6.38 -9.55
N VAL A 742 -10.50 -6.98 -8.37
CA VAL A 742 -9.70 -8.13 -7.88
C VAL A 742 -9.91 -9.40 -8.72
N GLU A 743 -11.09 -9.58 -9.31
CA GLU A 743 -11.44 -10.84 -10.01
C GLU A 743 -11.18 -10.85 -11.52
N ASP A 744 -10.90 -9.70 -12.16
CA ASP A 744 -10.58 -9.63 -13.61
C ASP A 744 -9.18 -10.18 -13.96
N LEU A 745 -8.50 -10.74 -12.98
CA LEU A 745 -7.11 -11.17 -13.03
C LEU A 745 -6.94 -12.68 -12.77
N LYS A 746 -8.04 -13.42 -12.60
CA LYS A 746 -8.06 -14.88 -12.38
C LYS A 746 -8.47 -15.66 -13.61
#